data_AF-A0A024TW18-F1
#
_entry.id   AF-A0A024TW18-F1
#
_cell.length_a   1.000
_cell.length_b   1.000
_cell.length_c   1.000
_cell.angle_alpha   90.00
_cell.angle_beta   90.00
_cell.angle_gamma   90.00
#
_symmetry.space_group_name_H-M   'P 1'
#
loop_
_entity.id
_entity.type
_entity.pdbx_description
1 polymer ?
#
loop_
_entity_poly.entity_id
_entity_poly.type
_entity_poly.pdbx_seq_one_letter_code
_entity_poly.pdbx_strand_id
1 'polypeptide(L)'
;MLPPQVKLEAFQFYGFECHGLFAQEDLPADTTVWIWDTVTEPLVTFTRKEVMDHPERQKLINFSYMVNDDCFASTTTPEDDPCWYFNHSCDPNCWFEGDGKIVTRRPVKKGEQLCYDYACTETESSLHVNMNCRCGAEKCRGQLKFSEWRSRGFIKKNLGHVTEYIMRKHAENGWYDTRMELRYKSKSSMGLFCREESDCKILKGDIVLMFSGKIVHKDTLLESGAMTPRDFEMSLQVQRDLWQIPAWKETGDKCETSDYINHSCDPSCGMLDSVTVVAIRDLYPGEEITIDYCMVNDGTNSDPSDNFTCMCGSVNCRTTITTLDWQIPELQTRLGQYFAPFVKQLSKEAASDESHSSLGFVMSDVSSSFSITLVGVVWIHGASVGECLSALPLIKEITQDNKETSTTEPCQVLFTTTTPSARALLTQRLHSNPNAHCIFAPLDHAPCVRRFLDTWRPVAAIWIESELWPNLIVETGSRQIPMAILNGRMSFRSFRRWDSWIGRRLVRSMLDHFQLVLCQSSQDESRYLHLGHAGAKYVGDLKFLAEKHAIDATSLIELKESVESRAVWVAGSTHEGEEEVVLQTHEALKAQHRRLLLVLIPRHPHRVESILALISTQHPQLKVTWRSQHRVPAADSDVFIVDSMGETQLCYEVARVAFIGGSLVPVGGHNILEPLRSGCPVLHGPHMFNFTSVVQSLASPQVVLVTASTLATTLDAFLSAPQRTLVAVAPPTLERIQRDIWTRVHRFLDTAQAYKKEV
;
A
#
# COMPACT_ATOMS: atom_id res chain seq x y z
N MET A 1 -32.49 -1.16 33.57
CA MET A 1 -33.46 -0.89 34.66
C MET A 1 -34.47 0.25 34.36
N LEU A 2 -35.75 0.04 34.70
CA LEU A 2 -36.81 1.06 34.63
C LEU A 2 -37.11 1.68 36.01
N PRO A 3 -37.23 3.01 36.12
CA PRO A 3 -37.72 3.68 37.33
C PRO A 3 -39.19 3.35 37.64
N PRO A 4 -39.64 3.43 38.91
CA PRO A 4 -41.00 3.07 39.31
C PRO A 4 -42.08 3.95 38.65
N GLN A 5 -41.72 5.12 38.14
CA GLN A 5 -42.63 6.03 37.43
C GLN A 5 -42.96 5.56 36.00
N VAL A 6 -42.33 4.49 35.52
CA VAL A 6 -42.49 3.92 34.17
C VAL A 6 -43.10 2.53 34.27
N LYS A 7 -44.06 2.22 33.38
CA LYS A 7 -44.67 0.88 33.29
C LYS A 7 -44.76 0.37 31.87
N LEU A 8 -44.68 -0.95 31.74
CA LEU A 8 -45.03 -1.67 30.52
C LEU A 8 -46.55 -1.86 30.45
N GLU A 9 -47.16 -1.48 29.33
CA GLU A 9 -48.59 -1.73 29.06
C GLU A 9 -48.82 -2.26 27.64
N ALA A 10 -49.84 -3.11 27.49
CA ALA A 10 -50.35 -3.53 26.20
C ALA A 10 -51.30 -2.46 25.62
N PHE A 11 -51.23 -2.23 24.31
CA PHE A 11 -52.06 -1.25 23.59
C PHE A 11 -52.32 -1.68 22.14
N GLN A 12 -53.33 -1.10 21.49
CA GLN A 12 -53.74 -1.45 20.11
C GLN A 12 -53.79 -0.25 19.16
N PHE A 13 -52.77 0.61 19.19
CA PHE A 13 -52.74 1.82 18.35
C PHE A 13 -52.48 1.51 16.86
N TYR A 14 -51.79 0.40 16.56
CA TYR A 14 -51.34 0.07 15.20
C TYR A 14 -52.22 -0.97 14.46
N GLY A 15 -53.38 -1.32 15.03
CA GLY A 15 -54.28 -2.33 14.49
C GLY A 15 -53.92 -3.79 14.85
N PHE A 16 -52.98 -3.97 15.78
CA PHE A 16 -52.59 -5.23 16.39
C PHE A 16 -52.10 -4.97 17.83
N GLU A 17 -52.09 -6.00 18.67
CA GLU A 17 -51.62 -5.88 20.06
C GLU A 17 -50.11 -5.62 20.11
N CYS A 18 -49.75 -4.53 20.79
CA CYS A 18 -48.39 -4.05 20.96
C CYS A 18 -48.12 -3.83 22.45
N HIS A 19 -46.85 -3.84 22.84
CA HIS A 19 -46.42 -3.48 24.19
C HIS A 19 -45.56 -2.22 24.13
N GLY A 20 -45.65 -1.37 25.14
CA GLY A 20 -44.90 -0.14 25.20
C GLY A 20 -44.77 0.42 26.61
N LEU A 21 -43.84 1.34 26.78
CA LEU A 21 -43.61 2.00 28.07
C LEU A 21 -44.44 3.27 28.20
N PHE A 22 -45.08 3.47 29.34
CA PHE A 22 -45.97 4.60 29.63
C PHE A 22 -45.63 5.25 30.97
N ALA A 23 -45.83 6.57 31.05
CA ALA A 23 -45.66 7.32 32.28
C ALA A 23 -46.79 7.02 33.28
N GLN A 24 -46.46 6.66 34.53
CA GLN A 24 -47.44 6.42 35.60
C GLN A 24 -47.95 7.72 36.26
N GLU A 25 -47.19 8.80 36.11
CA GLU A 25 -47.46 10.14 36.63
C GLU A 25 -46.98 11.20 35.64
N ASP A 26 -47.25 12.47 35.93
CA ASP A 26 -46.72 13.58 35.12
C ASP A 26 -45.21 13.70 35.37
N LEU A 27 -44.41 13.52 34.31
CA LEU A 27 -42.96 13.60 34.36
C LEU A 27 -42.49 14.98 33.85
N PRO A 28 -41.69 15.73 34.62
CA PRO A 28 -40.98 16.90 34.12
C PRO A 28 -40.05 16.56 32.95
N ALA A 29 -39.55 17.58 32.25
CA ALA A 29 -38.41 17.39 31.34
C ALA A 29 -37.16 16.95 32.12
N ASP A 30 -36.24 16.28 31.42
CA ASP A 30 -34.98 15.72 31.93
C ASP A 30 -35.15 14.65 33.02
N THR A 31 -36.36 14.10 33.15
CA THR A 31 -36.65 13.00 34.08
C THR A 31 -36.07 11.72 33.51
N THR A 32 -35.31 10.99 34.32
CA THR A 32 -34.75 9.70 33.90
C THR A 32 -35.84 8.65 33.83
N VAL A 33 -35.93 7.96 32.70
CA VAL A 33 -36.95 6.92 32.44
C VAL A 33 -36.35 5.55 32.14
N TRP A 34 -35.03 5.49 31.95
CA TRP A 34 -34.26 4.24 31.88
C TRP A 34 -32.80 4.51 32.22
N ILE A 35 -32.17 3.54 32.88
CA ILE A 35 -30.73 3.52 33.20
C ILE A 35 -30.20 2.13 32.89
N TRP A 36 -29.06 2.05 32.20
CA TRP A 36 -28.31 0.82 32.04
C TRP A 36 -27.42 0.57 33.24
N ASP A 37 -27.65 -0.54 33.93
CA ASP A 37 -26.75 -1.03 34.97
C ASP A 37 -25.81 -2.09 34.36
N THR A 38 -24.62 -1.64 33.96
CA THR A 38 -23.62 -2.50 33.34
C THR A 38 -23.10 -3.60 34.27
N VAL A 39 -23.33 -3.49 35.59
CA VAL A 39 -22.87 -4.48 36.57
C VAL A 39 -23.86 -5.65 36.67
N THR A 40 -25.16 -5.37 36.60
CA THR A 40 -26.21 -6.40 36.79
C THR A 40 -26.85 -6.88 35.50
N GLU A 41 -26.76 -6.11 34.41
CA GLU A 41 -27.40 -6.38 33.11
C GLU A 41 -26.35 -6.35 31.98
N PRO A 42 -25.42 -7.33 31.92
CA PRO A 42 -24.45 -7.39 30.83
C PRO A 42 -25.17 -7.68 29.50
N LEU A 43 -24.87 -6.87 28.49
CA LEU A 43 -25.36 -7.11 27.14
C LEU A 43 -24.50 -8.17 26.45
N VAL A 44 -25.18 -9.07 25.73
CA VAL A 44 -24.56 -10.02 24.81
C VAL A 44 -24.57 -9.39 23.42
N THR A 45 -23.43 -9.43 22.75
CA THR A 45 -23.27 -8.89 21.40
C THR A 45 -23.30 -10.00 20.36
N PHE A 46 -23.93 -9.73 19.23
CA PHE A 46 -24.05 -10.63 18.09
C PHE A 46 -23.67 -9.89 16.81
N THR A 47 -23.00 -10.59 15.89
CA THR A 47 -22.88 -10.17 14.49
C THR A 47 -24.19 -10.39 13.74
N ARG A 48 -24.41 -9.71 12.61
CA ARG A 48 -25.60 -9.96 11.78
C ARG A 48 -25.69 -11.44 11.39
N LYS A 49 -24.57 -12.07 11.06
CA LYS A 49 -24.54 -13.49 10.71
C LYS A 49 -25.02 -14.35 11.86
N GLU A 50 -24.50 -14.13 13.07
CA GLU A 50 -24.93 -14.88 14.26
C GLU A 50 -26.41 -14.69 14.56
N VAL A 51 -26.94 -13.46 14.42
CA VAL A 51 -28.39 -13.22 14.56
C VAL A 51 -29.19 -14.01 13.54
N MET A 52 -28.78 -13.99 12.27
CA MET A 52 -29.51 -14.65 11.18
C MET A 52 -29.48 -16.18 11.29
N ASP A 53 -28.38 -16.73 11.79
CA ASP A 53 -28.20 -18.17 12.02
C ASP A 53 -28.86 -18.63 13.34
N HIS A 54 -29.28 -17.72 14.21
CA HIS A 54 -29.87 -18.05 15.52
C HIS A 54 -31.29 -18.65 15.40
N PRO A 55 -31.62 -19.70 16.18
CA PRO A 55 -32.98 -20.27 16.19
C PRO A 55 -34.07 -19.26 16.52
N GLU A 56 -33.78 -18.31 17.42
CA GLU A 56 -34.68 -17.23 17.81
C GLU A 56 -34.40 -15.90 17.08
N ARG A 57 -33.92 -15.94 15.82
CA ARG A 57 -33.52 -14.73 15.07
C ARG A 57 -34.55 -13.60 15.11
N GLN A 58 -35.85 -13.89 15.07
CA GLN A 58 -36.88 -12.84 15.07
C GLN A 58 -36.92 -12.08 16.39
N LYS A 59 -36.65 -12.77 17.50
CA LYS A 59 -36.59 -12.16 18.83
C LYS A 59 -35.37 -11.25 18.95
N LEU A 60 -34.21 -11.71 18.48
CA LEU A 60 -33.00 -10.89 18.41
C LEU A 60 -33.17 -9.69 17.48
N ILE A 61 -33.80 -9.86 16.31
CA ILE A 61 -34.14 -8.75 15.41
C ILE A 61 -35.03 -7.73 16.12
N ASN A 62 -36.02 -8.16 16.92
CA ASN A 62 -36.96 -7.25 17.56
C ASN A 62 -36.39 -6.53 18.79
N PHE A 63 -35.46 -7.17 19.51
CA PHE A 63 -34.97 -6.71 20.80
C PHE A 63 -33.44 -6.59 20.82
N SER A 64 -32.86 -6.02 19.78
CA SER A 64 -31.46 -5.62 19.77
C SER A 64 -31.34 -4.22 19.19
N TYR A 65 -30.24 -3.55 19.52
CA TYR A 65 -29.87 -2.29 18.88
C TYR A 65 -28.37 -2.30 18.54
N MET A 66 -27.97 -1.43 17.63
CA MET A 66 -26.56 -1.33 17.22
C MET A 66 -25.69 -0.65 18.28
N VAL A 67 -24.57 -1.29 18.63
CA VAL A 67 -23.52 -0.72 19.49
C VAL A 67 -22.20 -0.49 18.75
N ASN A 68 -22.02 -1.16 17.60
CA ASN A 68 -20.92 -0.93 16.67
C ASN A 68 -21.29 -1.39 15.26
N ASP A 69 -20.37 -1.19 14.31
CA ASP A 69 -20.47 -1.80 12.98
C ASP A 69 -20.57 -3.34 13.09
N ASP A 70 -21.55 -3.92 12.39
CA ASP A 70 -21.94 -5.35 12.45
C ASP A 70 -22.02 -5.94 13.88
N CYS A 71 -22.46 -5.13 14.86
CA CYS A 71 -22.54 -5.54 16.26
C CYS A 71 -23.84 -5.08 16.91
N PHE A 72 -24.68 -6.05 17.27
CA PHE A 72 -26.02 -5.87 17.83
C PHE A 72 -26.04 -6.37 19.27
N ALA A 73 -26.41 -5.50 20.20
CA ALA A 73 -26.47 -5.82 21.62
C ALA A 73 -27.90 -6.20 22.03
N SER A 74 -28.04 -7.24 22.84
CA SER A 74 -29.29 -7.67 23.48
C SER A 74 -29.01 -8.29 24.84
N THR A 75 -30.03 -8.48 25.68
CA THR A 75 -29.92 -9.35 26.86
C THR A 75 -30.18 -10.81 26.46
N THR A 76 -29.94 -11.77 27.35
CA THR A 76 -30.14 -13.19 27.05
C THR A 76 -31.62 -13.58 26.91
N THR A 77 -32.52 -12.83 27.56
CA THR A 77 -33.98 -13.03 27.59
C THR A 77 -34.72 -11.68 27.51
N PRO A 78 -34.61 -10.97 26.38
CA PRO A 78 -35.08 -9.59 26.26
C PRO A 78 -36.60 -9.42 26.33
N GLU A 79 -37.38 -10.46 26.04
CA GLU A 79 -38.84 -10.45 26.15
C GLU A 79 -39.33 -10.34 27.61
N ASP A 80 -38.51 -10.79 28.57
CA ASP A 80 -38.80 -10.72 30.00
C ASP A 80 -38.33 -9.39 30.60
N ASP A 81 -37.56 -8.60 29.85
CA ASP A 81 -37.02 -7.32 30.28
C ASP A 81 -37.84 -6.16 29.68
N PRO A 82 -38.63 -5.45 30.51
CA PRO A 82 -39.50 -4.38 30.03
C PRO A 82 -38.71 -3.20 29.41
N CYS A 83 -37.40 -3.09 29.63
CA CYS A 83 -36.56 -2.06 29.02
C CYS A 83 -36.55 -2.12 27.48
N TRP A 84 -36.82 -3.29 26.89
CA TRP A 84 -36.79 -3.48 25.44
C TRP A 84 -38.05 -3.05 24.69
N TYR A 85 -39.03 -2.45 25.40
CA TYR A 85 -40.31 -2.04 24.85
C TYR A 85 -40.48 -0.53 24.66
N PHE A 86 -39.36 0.22 24.61
CA PHE A 86 -39.42 1.59 24.07
C PHE A 86 -39.77 1.54 22.59
N ASN A 87 -40.77 2.32 22.18
CA ASN A 87 -41.18 2.39 20.79
C ASN A 87 -40.62 3.63 20.08
N HIS A 88 -40.58 3.55 18.74
CA HIS A 88 -40.17 4.66 17.90
C HIS A 88 -41.25 5.76 17.79
N SER A 89 -40.82 7.04 17.83
CA SER A 89 -41.59 8.17 17.31
C SER A 89 -40.72 9.13 16.50
N CYS A 90 -41.26 9.69 15.40
CA CYS A 90 -40.62 10.75 14.61
C CYS A 90 -40.64 12.12 15.31
N ASP A 91 -41.50 12.30 16.32
CA ASP A 91 -41.45 13.40 17.27
C ASP A 91 -41.46 12.82 18.70
N PRO A 92 -40.30 12.36 19.18
CA PRO A 92 -40.21 11.65 20.45
C PRO A 92 -40.34 12.61 21.64
N ASN A 93 -40.78 12.05 22.77
CA ASN A 93 -40.81 12.73 24.06
C ASN A 93 -39.66 12.30 24.98
N CYS A 94 -38.81 11.37 24.54
CA CYS A 94 -37.60 10.94 25.23
C CYS A 94 -36.34 11.08 24.34
N TRP A 95 -35.19 11.19 24.98
CA TRP A 95 -33.86 11.29 24.37
C TRP A 95 -32.87 10.38 25.08
N PHE A 96 -31.84 9.95 24.36
CA PHE A 96 -30.66 9.35 24.98
C PHE A 96 -29.82 10.42 25.69
N GLU A 97 -29.09 10.01 26.71
CA GLU A 97 -28.05 10.78 27.38
C GLU A 97 -26.83 9.87 27.55
N GLY A 98 -25.94 9.90 26.56
CA GLY A 98 -24.91 8.87 26.38
C GLY A 98 -25.50 7.49 26.09
N ASP A 99 -24.74 6.43 26.35
CA ASP A 99 -25.14 5.04 26.08
C ASP A 99 -25.82 4.36 27.29
N GLY A 100 -25.91 5.05 28.43
CA GLY A 100 -26.36 4.47 29.70
C GLY A 100 -27.73 4.95 30.20
N LYS A 101 -28.40 5.87 29.49
CA LYS A 101 -29.58 6.54 30.04
C LYS A 101 -30.53 7.08 28.98
N ILE A 102 -31.84 7.05 29.29
CA ILE A 102 -32.88 7.75 28.54
C ILE A 102 -33.60 8.71 29.48
N VAL A 103 -33.79 9.94 29.04
CA VAL A 103 -34.49 11.02 29.76
C VAL A 103 -35.66 11.57 28.96
N THR A 104 -36.63 12.19 29.63
CA THR A 104 -37.71 12.91 28.97
C THR A 104 -37.17 14.21 28.34
N ARG A 105 -37.46 14.43 27.05
CA ARG A 105 -37.10 15.64 26.29
C ARG A 105 -37.94 16.86 26.67
N ARG A 106 -39.17 16.60 27.10
CA ARG A 106 -40.19 17.60 27.45
C ARG A 106 -41.03 17.03 28.59
N PRO A 107 -41.89 17.83 29.23
CA PRO A 107 -42.88 17.29 30.14
C PRO A 107 -43.73 16.22 29.44
N VAL A 108 -43.92 15.08 30.11
CA VAL A 108 -44.72 13.93 29.65
C VAL A 108 -45.89 13.76 30.60
N LYS A 109 -47.10 13.61 30.06
CA LYS A 109 -48.30 13.44 30.90
C LYS A 109 -48.48 12.01 31.33
N LYS A 110 -49.11 11.82 32.48
CA LYS A 110 -49.56 10.48 32.93
C LYS A 110 -50.35 9.79 31.82
N GLY A 111 -49.98 8.54 31.52
CA GLY A 111 -50.60 7.72 30.48
C GLY A 111 -50.12 8.00 29.06
N GLU A 112 -49.17 8.93 28.87
CA GLU A 112 -48.50 9.13 27.59
C GLU A 112 -47.41 8.05 27.39
N GLN A 113 -47.28 7.56 26.16
CA GLN A 113 -46.26 6.58 25.79
C GLN A 113 -44.88 7.24 25.73
N LEU A 114 -43.86 6.60 26.30
CA LEU A 114 -42.47 7.01 26.22
C LEU A 114 -41.85 6.45 24.94
N CYS A 115 -41.40 7.35 24.06
CA CYS A 115 -40.86 7.01 22.76
C CYS A 115 -39.57 7.79 22.48
N TYR A 116 -38.62 7.17 21.77
CA TYR A 116 -37.43 7.82 21.24
C TYR A 116 -37.33 7.65 19.71
N ASP A 117 -36.41 8.37 19.08
CA ASP A 117 -36.15 8.24 17.65
C ASP A 117 -35.09 7.16 17.38
N TYR A 118 -35.45 6.03 16.74
CA TYR A 118 -34.51 4.94 16.48
C TYR A 118 -33.35 5.37 15.56
N ALA A 119 -33.51 6.44 14.78
CA ALA A 119 -32.41 6.98 14.00
C ALA A 119 -31.31 7.64 14.87
N CYS A 120 -31.54 7.78 16.18
CA CYS A 120 -30.54 8.20 17.15
C CYS A 120 -29.66 7.05 17.68
N THR A 121 -30.00 5.79 17.36
CA THR A 121 -29.29 4.58 17.82
C THR A 121 -28.83 3.68 16.66
N GLU A 122 -29.51 3.77 15.51
CA GLU A 122 -29.36 2.84 14.38
C GLU A 122 -28.75 3.49 13.12
N THR A 123 -28.09 2.67 12.29
CA THR A 123 -27.61 3.02 10.94
C THR A 123 -28.35 2.20 9.88
N GLU A 124 -28.07 2.35 8.59
CA GLU A 124 -28.67 1.50 7.52
C GLU A 124 -28.38 0.02 7.71
N SER A 125 -27.33 -0.31 8.46
CA SER A 125 -27.03 -1.68 8.87
C SER A 125 -27.99 -2.22 9.93
N SER A 126 -28.97 -1.44 10.37
CA SER A 126 -29.99 -1.91 11.29
C SER A 126 -30.67 -3.18 10.79
N LEU A 127 -30.95 -4.10 11.71
CA LEU A 127 -31.83 -5.25 11.45
C LEU A 127 -33.27 -4.81 11.15
N HIS A 128 -33.61 -3.55 11.43
CA HIS A 128 -34.90 -2.94 11.17
C HIS A 128 -34.97 -2.16 9.85
N VAL A 129 -33.94 -2.20 8.99
CA VAL A 129 -33.88 -1.38 7.77
C VAL A 129 -35.18 -1.44 6.96
N ASN A 130 -35.64 -0.29 6.47
CA ASN A 130 -36.91 -0.13 5.76
C ASN A 130 -38.18 -0.35 6.59
N MET A 131 -38.11 -0.30 7.92
CA MET A 131 -39.28 -0.37 8.81
C MET A 131 -40.30 0.72 8.48
N ASN A 132 -41.55 0.32 8.24
CA ASN A 132 -42.65 1.24 8.02
C ASN A 132 -43.04 1.92 9.35
N CYS A 133 -42.83 3.24 9.43
CA CYS A 133 -43.18 4.04 10.59
C CYS A 133 -44.66 4.40 10.59
N ARG A 134 -45.35 4.06 11.69
CA ARG A 134 -46.77 4.38 11.92
C ARG A 134 -46.99 5.25 13.15
N CYS A 135 -45.96 5.93 13.65
CA CYS A 135 -45.96 6.62 14.96
C CYS A 135 -47.04 7.71 15.14
N GLY A 136 -47.71 8.15 14.06
CA GLY A 136 -48.79 9.14 14.13
C GLY A 136 -48.33 10.59 14.33
N ALA A 137 -47.02 10.85 14.41
CA ALA A 137 -46.50 12.21 14.46
C ALA A 137 -46.84 13.00 13.19
N GLU A 138 -47.10 14.31 13.32
CA GLU A 138 -47.44 15.20 12.20
C GLU A 138 -46.40 15.15 11.07
N LYS A 139 -45.12 15.04 11.44
CA LYS A 139 -43.97 14.92 10.53
C LYS A 139 -43.42 13.49 10.46
N CYS A 140 -44.31 12.50 10.46
CA CYS A 140 -43.93 11.09 10.33
C CYS A 140 -43.13 10.85 9.04
N ARG A 141 -42.01 10.12 9.15
CA ARG A 141 -41.15 9.77 8.01
C ARG A 141 -41.74 8.68 7.09
N GLY A 142 -42.77 7.97 7.54
CA GLY A 142 -43.42 6.88 6.82
C GLY A 142 -42.59 5.60 6.73
N GLN A 143 -41.30 5.71 6.42
CA GLN A 143 -40.35 4.61 6.42
C GLN A 143 -39.02 5.06 7.04
N LEU A 144 -38.50 4.28 8.00
CA LEU A 144 -37.19 4.54 8.58
C LEU A 144 -36.10 3.96 7.67
N LYS A 145 -35.22 4.85 7.22
CA LYS A 145 -34.07 4.50 6.39
C LYS A 145 -32.80 4.31 7.21
N PHE A 146 -32.72 4.94 8.38
CA PHE A 146 -31.54 4.95 9.26
C PHE A 146 -30.29 5.53 8.57
N SER A 147 -30.50 6.45 7.63
CA SER A 147 -29.45 7.24 6.97
C SER A 147 -29.31 8.63 7.61
N GLU A 148 -30.18 8.96 8.56
CA GLU A 148 -30.28 10.29 9.17
C GLU A 148 -29.01 10.69 9.93
N TRP A 149 -28.25 9.72 10.43
CA TRP A 149 -26.96 9.97 11.05
C TRP A 149 -25.95 10.62 10.09
N ARG A 150 -26.13 10.54 8.76
CA ARG A 150 -25.33 11.32 7.79
C ARG A 150 -25.74 12.79 7.72
N SER A 151 -26.96 13.12 8.12
CA SER A 151 -27.46 14.50 8.08
C SER A 151 -26.94 15.30 9.26
N ARG A 152 -26.09 16.30 8.99
CA ARG A 152 -25.67 17.28 10.00
C ARG A 152 -26.83 18.04 10.60
N GLY A 153 -27.90 18.29 9.84
CA GLY A 153 -29.12 18.92 10.35
C GLY A 153 -29.80 18.06 11.41
N PHE A 154 -29.83 16.74 11.18
CA PHE A 154 -30.35 15.78 12.15
C PHE A 154 -29.45 15.70 13.40
N ILE A 155 -28.13 15.58 13.22
CA ILE A 155 -27.18 15.53 14.35
C ILE A 155 -27.22 16.83 15.15
N LYS A 156 -27.23 18.00 14.51
CA LYS A 156 -27.34 19.29 15.20
C LYS A 156 -28.64 19.39 16.02
N LYS A 157 -29.75 18.86 15.50
CA LYS A 157 -31.04 18.85 16.21
C LYS A 157 -31.03 17.92 17.42
N ASN A 158 -30.24 16.85 17.40
CA ASN A 158 -30.17 15.82 18.43
C ASN A 158 -28.78 15.74 19.09
N LEU A 159 -28.02 16.84 19.12
CA LEU A 159 -26.65 16.85 19.62
C LEU A 159 -26.64 16.54 21.11
N GLY A 160 -25.85 15.54 21.51
CA GLY A 160 -25.85 15.03 22.89
C GLY A 160 -27.00 14.07 23.21
N HIS A 161 -27.87 13.77 22.24
CA HIS A 161 -29.06 12.93 22.39
C HIS A 161 -29.14 11.76 21.41
N VAL A 162 -27.98 11.40 20.84
CA VAL A 162 -27.74 10.21 20.03
C VAL A 162 -26.72 9.33 20.77
N THR A 163 -26.64 8.04 20.44
CA THR A 163 -25.65 7.15 21.06
C THR A 163 -24.23 7.53 20.69
N GLU A 164 -23.26 7.09 21.49
CA GLU A 164 -21.83 7.28 21.23
C GLU A 164 -21.45 6.63 19.90
N TYR A 165 -22.03 5.47 19.58
CA TYR A 165 -21.87 4.82 18.28
C TYR A 165 -22.29 5.74 17.13
N ILE A 166 -23.47 6.36 17.19
CA ILE A 166 -23.94 7.27 16.13
C ILE A 166 -23.08 8.52 16.03
N MET A 167 -22.61 9.08 17.15
CA MET A 167 -21.67 10.21 17.11
C MET A 167 -20.33 9.83 16.50
N ARG A 168 -19.77 8.68 16.88
CA ARG A 168 -18.53 8.13 16.33
C ARG A 168 -18.69 7.90 14.82
N LYS A 169 -19.78 7.25 14.42
CA LYS A 169 -20.09 7.01 13.00
C LYS A 169 -20.29 8.32 12.25
N HIS A 170 -20.99 9.30 12.82
CA HIS A 170 -21.16 10.60 12.18
C HIS A 170 -19.84 11.35 11.99
N ALA A 171 -18.92 11.23 12.95
CA ALA A 171 -17.59 11.83 12.85
C ALA A 171 -16.74 11.23 11.72
N GLU A 172 -17.08 10.03 11.25
CA GLU A 172 -16.48 9.42 10.06
C GLU A 172 -16.97 10.05 8.75
N ASN A 173 -18.10 10.78 8.73
CA ASN A 173 -18.69 11.36 7.51
C ASN A 173 -18.02 12.66 7.05
N GLY A 174 -17.70 12.70 5.75
CA GLY A 174 -17.19 13.91 5.10
C GLY A 174 -18.17 15.09 5.24
N TRP A 175 -17.63 16.31 5.26
CA TRP A 175 -18.44 17.52 5.12
C TRP A 175 -18.40 18.03 3.71
N TYR A 176 -19.50 18.59 3.23
CA TYR A 176 -19.50 19.43 2.05
C TYR A 176 -20.56 20.54 2.20
N ASP A 177 -20.33 21.68 1.56
CA ASP A 177 -21.21 22.84 1.61
C ASP A 177 -22.59 22.48 1.05
N THR A 178 -23.64 22.88 1.78
CA THR A 178 -25.00 22.52 1.40
C THR A 178 -25.43 23.16 0.09
N ARG A 179 -24.76 24.20 -0.43
CA ARG A 179 -25.00 24.79 -1.75
C ARG A 179 -24.54 23.90 -2.91
N MET A 180 -24.10 22.68 -2.63
CA MET A 180 -23.59 21.74 -3.63
C MET A 180 -24.43 20.46 -3.72
N GLU A 181 -24.27 19.77 -4.84
CA GLU A 181 -24.94 18.51 -5.15
C GLU A 181 -24.08 17.60 -6.02
N LEU A 182 -24.33 16.29 -5.95
CA LEU A 182 -23.77 15.32 -6.88
C LEU A 182 -24.58 15.30 -8.16
N ARG A 183 -23.90 15.38 -9.31
CA ARG A 183 -24.51 15.18 -10.62
C ARG A 183 -23.66 14.27 -11.48
N TYR A 184 -24.32 13.59 -12.41
CA TYR A 184 -23.63 12.84 -13.47
C TYR A 184 -23.01 13.83 -14.46
N LYS A 185 -21.68 13.78 -14.58
CA LYS A 185 -20.91 14.48 -15.62
C LYS A 185 -21.02 13.75 -16.97
N SER A 186 -21.13 12.42 -16.92
CA SER A 186 -21.36 11.55 -18.07
C SER A 186 -22.14 10.31 -17.67
N LYS A 187 -22.43 9.41 -18.62
CA LYS A 187 -23.10 8.11 -18.33
C LYS A 187 -22.35 7.25 -17.31
N SER A 188 -21.07 7.49 -17.08
CA SER A 188 -20.20 6.66 -16.23
C SER A 188 -19.37 7.46 -15.22
N SER A 189 -19.58 8.77 -15.08
CA SER A 189 -18.80 9.63 -14.17
C SER A 189 -19.70 10.61 -13.45
N MET A 190 -19.49 10.76 -12.14
CA MET A 190 -20.13 11.77 -11.31
C MET A 190 -19.15 12.88 -10.95
N GLY A 191 -19.67 14.04 -10.58
CA GLY A 191 -18.90 15.14 -10.03
C GLY A 191 -19.73 15.89 -9.00
N LEU A 192 -19.04 16.69 -8.20
CA LEU A 192 -19.64 17.61 -7.25
C LEU A 192 -19.83 18.98 -7.91
N PHE A 193 -21.00 19.57 -7.78
CA PHE A 193 -21.33 20.84 -8.43
C PHE A 193 -22.02 21.79 -7.46
N CYS A 194 -21.84 23.10 -7.65
CA CYS A 194 -22.79 24.08 -7.11
C CYS A 194 -24.18 23.77 -7.65
N ARG A 195 -25.20 23.78 -6.80
CA ARG A 195 -26.59 23.62 -7.25
C ARG A 195 -26.98 24.74 -8.20
N GLU A 196 -28.02 24.48 -9.00
CA GLU A 196 -28.47 25.43 -10.03
C GLU A 196 -29.26 26.62 -9.47
N GLU A 197 -29.69 26.62 -8.20
CA GLU A 197 -30.41 27.76 -7.64
C GLU A 197 -29.51 29.00 -7.52
N SER A 198 -30.08 30.18 -7.82
CA SER A 198 -29.34 31.44 -7.93
C SER A 198 -28.67 31.91 -6.63
N ASP A 199 -29.15 31.44 -5.47
CA ASP A 199 -28.60 31.73 -4.14
C ASP A 199 -27.44 30.80 -3.74
N CYS A 200 -27.13 29.79 -4.55
CA CYS A 200 -26.10 28.79 -4.26
C CYS A 200 -24.68 29.22 -4.68
N LYS A 201 -24.42 30.53 -4.69
CA LYS A 201 -23.07 31.09 -4.93
C LYS A 201 -22.15 30.77 -3.74
N ILE A 202 -20.96 30.25 -4.00
CA ILE A 202 -19.90 30.04 -3.01
C ILE A 202 -18.83 31.12 -3.19
N LEU A 203 -18.44 31.79 -2.11
CA LEU A 203 -17.49 32.89 -2.20
C LEU A 203 -16.05 32.38 -2.11
N LYS A 204 -15.13 33.10 -2.76
CA LYS A 204 -13.69 32.85 -2.58
C LYS A 204 -13.34 32.82 -1.09
N GLY A 205 -12.64 31.76 -0.66
CA GLY A 205 -12.25 31.56 0.74
C GLY A 205 -13.25 30.79 1.59
N ASP A 206 -14.47 30.52 1.09
CA ASP A 206 -15.40 29.63 1.77
C ASP A 206 -14.84 28.19 1.76
N ILE A 207 -14.98 27.49 2.88
CA ILE A 207 -14.73 26.04 2.94
C ILE A 207 -15.84 25.35 2.15
N VAL A 208 -15.44 24.47 1.23
CA VAL A 208 -16.34 23.83 0.26
C VAL A 208 -16.61 22.37 0.64
N LEU A 209 -15.57 21.66 1.11
CA LEU A 209 -15.69 20.34 1.69
C LEU A 209 -14.56 20.06 2.67
N MET A 210 -14.75 19.05 3.50
CA MET A 210 -13.74 18.50 4.40
C MET A 210 -13.83 16.98 4.30
N PHE A 211 -12.75 16.35 3.87
CA PHE A 211 -12.62 14.91 3.84
C PHE A 211 -12.55 14.34 5.26
N SER A 212 -13.08 13.14 5.45
CA SER A 212 -12.94 12.40 6.71
C SER A 212 -13.02 10.91 6.45
N GLY A 213 -12.50 10.13 7.39
CA GLY A 213 -12.50 8.68 7.35
C GLY A 213 -11.35 8.14 8.18
N LYS A 214 -10.98 6.87 7.92
CA LYS A 214 -9.91 6.20 8.67
C LYS A 214 -8.56 6.64 8.07
N ILE A 215 -7.61 7.05 8.91
CA ILE A 215 -6.23 7.28 8.49
C ILE A 215 -5.48 5.96 8.54
N VAL A 216 -4.88 5.57 7.42
CA VAL A 216 -4.08 4.36 7.27
C VAL A 216 -2.71 4.68 6.70
N HIS A 217 -1.74 3.84 7.01
CA HIS A 217 -0.41 3.96 6.42
C HIS A 217 -0.42 3.45 4.98
N LYS A 218 0.45 3.97 4.11
CA LYS A 218 0.54 3.55 2.70
C LYS A 218 0.76 2.04 2.55
N ASP A 219 1.44 1.43 3.51
CA ASP A 219 1.74 0.00 3.47
C ASP A 219 0.45 -0.82 3.58
N THR A 220 -0.49 -0.38 4.42
CA THR A 220 -1.85 -0.94 4.52
C THR A 220 -2.61 -0.81 3.20
N LEU A 221 -2.37 0.24 2.41
CA LEU A 221 -2.98 0.38 1.09
C LEU A 221 -2.42 -0.63 0.07
N LEU A 222 -1.15 -0.98 0.19
CA LEU A 222 -0.41 -1.82 -0.76
C LEU A 222 -0.49 -3.32 -0.44
N GLU A 223 -1.05 -3.69 0.71
CA GLU A 223 -1.31 -5.07 1.11
C GLU A 223 -2.44 -5.70 0.27
N SER A 224 -2.13 -6.80 -0.43
CA SER A 224 -3.09 -7.50 -1.28
C SER A 224 -4.28 -8.04 -0.46
N GLY A 225 -5.46 -7.47 -0.67
CA GLY A 225 -6.71 -7.87 -0.01
C GLY A 225 -7.12 -6.97 1.17
N ALA A 226 -6.28 -6.02 1.59
CA ALA A 226 -6.61 -5.06 2.64
C ALA A 226 -7.66 -4.03 2.18
N MET A 227 -7.76 -3.77 0.87
CA MET A 227 -8.68 -2.79 0.28
C MET A 227 -9.33 -3.28 -1.01
N THR A 228 -10.55 -2.81 -1.29
CA THR A 228 -11.10 -2.93 -2.65
C THR A 228 -10.48 -1.84 -3.54
N PRO A 229 -10.42 -2.05 -4.87
CA PRO A 229 -9.97 -1.02 -5.81
C PRO A 229 -10.72 0.30 -5.64
N ARG A 230 -12.02 0.24 -5.29
CA ARG A 230 -12.85 1.42 -5.06
C ARG A 230 -12.46 2.18 -3.79
N ASP A 231 -12.12 1.50 -2.71
CA ASP A 231 -11.69 2.18 -1.48
C ASP A 231 -10.38 2.94 -1.70
N PHE A 232 -9.55 2.43 -2.60
CA PHE A 232 -8.30 3.06 -3.00
C PHE A 232 -8.55 4.25 -3.95
N GLU A 233 -9.42 4.11 -4.96
CA GLU A 233 -9.82 5.19 -5.88
C GLU A 233 -10.38 6.42 -5.16
N MET A 234 -11.03 6.21 -4.01
CA MET A 234 -11.68 7.27 -3.24
C MET A 234 -10.84 7.70 -2.02
N SER A 235 -9.56 7.31 -1.98
CA SER A 235 -8.65 7.69 -0.89
C SER A 235 -7.96 9.02 -1.18
N LEU A 236 -7.60 9.73 -0.11
CA LEU A 236 -6.89 11.00 -0.18
C LEU A 236 -5.58 10.91 0.61
N GLN A 237 -4.47 11.27 -0.01
CA GLN A 237 -3.22 11.39 0.74
C GLN A 237 -3.25 12.64 1.63
N VAL A 238 -3.05 12.44 2.93
CA VAL A 238 -3.11 13.52 3.93
C VAL A 238 -1.74 13.90 4.49
N GLN A 239 -0.77 12.98 4.38
CA GLN A 239 0.63 13.21 4.74
C GLN A 239 1.53 12.24 3.97
N ARG A 240 2.85 12.46 4.04
CA ARG A 240 3.83 11.46 3.62
C ARG A 240 3.51 10.13 4.28
N ASP A 241 3.35 9.10 3.46
CA ASP A 241 3.01 7.73 3.87
C ASP A 241 1.65 7.54 4.58
N LEU A 242 0.79 8.56 4.71
CA LEU A 242 -0.53 8.45 5.33
C LEU A 242 -1.66 8.84 4.36
N TRP A 243 -2.69 8.02 4.35
CA TRP A 243 -3.86 8.17 3.51
C TRP A 243 -5.13 8.13 4.35
N GLN A 244 -6.05 9.05 4.06
CA GLN A 244 -7.41 8.96 4.51
C GLN A 244 -8.17 8.06 3.54
N ILE A 245 -8.78 7.00 4.07
CA ILE A 245 -9.67 6.12 3.33
C ILE A 245 -11.11 6.30 3.83
N PRO A 246 -12.12 6.16 2.95
CA PRO A 246 -13.51 6.26 3.36
C PRO A 246 -13.91 5.15 4.34
N ALA A 247 -14.84 5.43 5.26
CA ALA A 247 -15.19 4.51 6.35
C ALA A 247 -16.26 3.46 5.99
N TRP A 248 -16.73 3.39 4.73
CA TRP A 248 -17.91 2.60 4.33
C TRP A 248 -17.71 1.08 4.19
N LYS A 249 -16.49 0.55 4.40
CA LYS A 249 -16.15 -0.87 4.13
C LYS A 249 -17.06 -1.89 4.81
N GLU A 250 -17.85 -1.50 5.79
CA GLU A 250 -18.57 -2.41 6.68
C GLU A 250 -20.08 -2.51 6.38
N THR A 251 -20.66 -1.63 5.53
CA THR A 251 -22.13 -1.56 5.35
C THR A 251 -22.63 -1.84 3.93
N GLY A 252 -21.77 -1.82 2.91
CA GLY A 252 -22.17 -2.12 1.53
C GLY A 252 -23.11 -1.09 0.88
N ASP A 253 -23.35 0.07 1.50
CA ASP A 253 -24.28 1.10 1.01
C ASP A 253 -23.62 2.46 0.74
N LYS A 254 -23.98 3.01 -0.44
CA LYS A 254 -23.73 4.32 -1.09
C LYS A 254 -22.59 5.25 -0.59
N CYS A 255 -21.78 5.66 -1.57
CA CYS A 255 -20.63 6.56 -1.49
C CYS A 255 -20.86 7.89 -0.79
N GLU A 256 -19.86 8.31 -0.01
CA GLU A 256 -19.75 9.66 0.52
C GLU A 256 -19.58 10.70 -0.59
N THR A 257 -20.22 11.85 -0.41
CA THR A 257 -20.34 12.89 -1.45
C THR A 257 -19.04 13.68 -1.67
N SER A 258 -18.24 13.86 -0.62
CA SER A 258 -16.95 14.56 -0.67
C SER A 258 -15.97 13.90 -1.63
N ASP A 259 -16.09 12.60 -1.84
CA ASP A 259 -15.07 11.82 -2.53
C ASP A 259 -15.20 11.96 -4.06
N TYR A 260 -16.26 12.61 -4.56
CA TYR A 260 -16.49 12.89 -5.99
C TYR A 260 -15.94 14.22 -6.47
N ILE A 261 -14.95 14.78 -5.76
CA ILE A 261 -14.25 15.96 -6.24
C ILE A 261 -13.27 15.57 -7.36
N ASN A 262 -13.51 16.10 -8.55
CA ASN A 262 -12.75 15.73 -9.73
C ASN A 262 -11.51 16.62 -9.94
N HIS A 263 -10.58 16.11 -10.73
CA HIS A 263 -9.44 16.86 -11.21
C HIS A 263 -9.82 17.97 -12.22
N SER A 264 -9.19 19.15 -12.09
CA SER A 264 -9.07 20.15 -13.17
C SER A 264 -7.70 20.82 -13.14
N CYS A 265 -7.11 21.08 -14.32
CA CYS A 265 -5.86 21.86 -14.45
C CYS A 265 -6.06 23.37 -14.23
N ASP A 266 -7.31 23.84 -14.25
CA ASP A 266 -7.73 25.14 -13.71
C ASP A 266 -8.78 24.86 -12.62
N PRO A 267 -8.33 24.51 -11.42
CA PRO A 267 -9.23 24.07 -10.38
C PRO A 267 -10.07 25.23 -9.83
N SER A 268 -11.29 24.92 -9.43
CA SER A 268 -12.19 25.87 -8.77
C SER A 268 -11.80 26.06 -7.29
N CYS A 269 -11.18 25.03 -6.70
CA CYS A 269 -10.87 24.92 -5.29
C CYS A 269 -9.44 24.43 -5.06
N GLY A 270 -8.97 24.55 -3.82
CA GLY A 270 -7.65 24.08 -3.42
C GLY A 270 -7.59 23.71 -1.94
N MET A 271 -6.45 23.21 -1.48
CA MET A 271 -6.31 22.72 -0.11
C MET A 271 -5.99 23.84 0.86
N LEU A 272 -6.79 23.96 1.92
CA LEU A 272 -6.51 24.81 3.07
C LEU A 272 -5.55 24.11 4.04
N ASP A 273 -5.82 22.84 4.31
CA ASP A 273 -4.99 21.90 5.06
C ASP A 273 -5.03 20.51 4.38
N SER A 274 -4.60 19.44 5.03
CA SER A 274 -4.54 18.11 4.42
C SER A 274 -5.91 17.49 4.09
N VAL A 275 -7.01 17.97 4.68
CA VAL A 275 -8.35 17.40 4.51
C VAL A 275 -9.42 18.45 4.18
N THR A 276 -9.11 19.74 4.28
CA THR A 276 -10.07 20.83 4.07
C THR A 276 -9.86 21.50 2.71
N VAL A 277 -10.94 21.61 1.92
CA VAL A 277 -10.94 22.24 0.60
C VAL A 277 -11.62 23.59 0.66
N VAL A 278 -11.00 24.61 0.06
CA VAL A 278 -11.45 26.00 0.04
C VAL A 278 -11.61 26.50 -1.40
N ALA A 279 -12.58 27.38 -1.63
CA ALA A 279 -12.80 28.00 -2.94
C ALA A 279 -11.65 28.98 -3.28
N ILE A 280 -10.99 28.79 -4.42
CA ILE A 280 -9.89 29.68 -4.89
C ILE A 280 -10.45 30.98 -5.48
N ARG A 281 -11.68 30.93 -5.98
CA ARG A 281 -12.45 32.02 -6.59
C ARG A 281 -13.92 31.85 -6.25
N ASP A 282 -14.73 32.86 -6.56
CA ASP A 282 -16.18 32.74 -6.50
C ASP A 282 -16.65 31.63 -7.45
N LEU A 283 -17.56 30.79 -6.97
CA LEU A 283 -18.18 29.69 -7.71
C LEU A 283 -19.66 29.99 -7.92
N TYR A 284 -20.12 29.81 -9.15
CA TYR A 284 -21.48 30.14 -9.55
C TYR A 284 -22.36 28.90 -9.66
N PRO A 285 -23.69 29.06 -9.58
CA PRO A 285 -24.64 27.97 -9.74
C PRO A 285 -24.34 27.12 -10.98
N GLY A 286 -24.30 25.80 -10.79
CA GLY A 286 -24.02 24.83 -11.83
C GLY A 286 -22.52 24.56 -12.11
N GLU A 287 -21.57 25.31 -11.56
CA GLU A 287 -20.14 25.04 -11.74
C GLU A 287 -19.69 23.74 -11.03
N GLU A 288 -18.73 23.03 -11.62
CA GLU A 288 -18.11 21.84 -11.01
C GLU A 288 -17.06 22.25 -9.98
N ILE A 289 -17.09 21.56 -8.84
CA ILE A 289 -16.11 21.66 -7.78
C ILE A 289 -14.95 20.74 -8.12
N THR A 290 -13.78 21.32 -8.33
CA THR A 290 -12.58 20.62 -8.77
C THR A 290 -11.35 21.09 -8.02
N ILE A 291 -10.41 20.17 -7.80
CA ILE A 291 -9.06 20.46 -7.32
C ILE A 291 -8.05 20.01 -8.37
N ASP A 292 -6.82 20.49 -8.25
CA ASP A 292 -5.71 19.91 -9.00
C ASP A 292 -5.03 18.86 -8.11
N TYR A 293 -4.88 17.64 -8.61
CA TYR A 293 -4.35 16.52 -7.83
C TYR A 293 -2.86 16.71 -7.46
N CYS A 294 -2.14 17.64 -8.11
CA CYS A 294 -0.80 18.03 -7.66
C CYS A 294 -0.80 18.64 -6.25
N MET A 295 -1.93 19.16 -5.77
CA MET A 295 -2.02 19.77 -4.44
C MET A 295 -2.00 18.74 -3.31
N VAL A 296 -2.25 17.46 -3.61
CA VAL A 296 -2.52 16.41 -2.61
C VAL A 296 -1.70 15.15 -2.81
N ASN A 297 -0.76 15.10 -3.75
CA ASN A 297 0.05 13.89 -4.01
C ASN A 297 1.53 14.16 -3.78
N ASP A 298 2.27 13.21 -3.18
CA ASP A 298 3.73 13.29 -3.02
C ASP A 298 4.54 12.51 -4.06
N GLY A 299 3.87 11.78 -4.96
CA GLY A 299 4.56 10.96 -5.97
C GLY A 299 4.93 9.56 -5.53
N THR A 300 4.59 9.15 -4.30
CA THR A 300 4.80 7.78 -3.81
C THR A 300 3.73 6.80 -4.30
N ASN A 301 2.58 7.30 -4.76
CA ASN A 301 1.53 6.49 -5.37
C ASN A 301 1.79 6.24 -6.87
N SER A 302 1.67 4.98 -7.28
CA SER A 302 1.88 4.51 -8.66
C SER A 302 0.58 4.08 -9.36
N ASP A 303 -0.59 4.38 -8.79
CA ASP A 303 -1.88 3.95 -9.33
C ASP A 303 -2.26 4.69 -10.64
N PRO A 304 -2.89 4.00 -11.61
CA PRO A 304 -3.47 4.62 -12.80
C PRO A 304 -4.55 5.68 -12.55
N SER A 305 -5.28 5.67 -11.42
CA SER A 305 -6.32 6.66 -11.10
C SER A 305 -5.76 8.06 -10.90
N ASP A 306 -4.54 8.15 -10.34
CA ASP A 306 -3.82 9.42 -10.11
C ASP A 306 -2.83 9.75 -11.24
N ASN A 307 -2.54 8.79 -12.13
CA ASN A 307 -1.70 8.95 -13.31
C ASN A 307 -2.52 8.70 -14.59
N PHE A 308 -3.18 9.74 -15.11
CA PHE A 308 -4.17 9.60 -16.18
C PHE A 308 -4.07 10.68 -17.26
N THR A 309 -4.66 10.39 -18.42
CA THR A 309 -4.84 11.38 -19.50
C THR A 309 -5.94 12.36 -19.13
N CYS A 310 -5.58 13.63 -18.95
CA CYS A 310 -6.52 14.68 -18.57
C CYS A 310 -7.38 15.12 -19.76
N MET A 311 -8.69 15.14 -19.54
CA MET A 311 -9.68 15.67 -20.48
C MET A 311 -10.55 16.76 -19.82
N CYS A 312 -10.00 17.53 -18.87
CA CYS A 312 -10.76 18.52 -18.11
C CYS A 312 -11.30 19.68 -18.96
N GLY A 313 -10.77 19.89 -20.17
CA GLY A 313 -11.23 20.94 -21.10
C GLY A 313 -10.77 22.35 -20.73
N SER A 314 -9.98 22.52 -19.66
CA SER A 314 -9.35 23.80 -19.32
C SER A 314 -8.35 24.24 -20.39
N VAL A 315 -8.18 25.56 -20.55
CA VAL A 315 -7.18 26.15 -21.45
C VAL A 315 -5.74 25.80 -21.04
N ASN A 316 -5.52 25.54 -19.75
CA ASN A 316 -4.26 25.10 -19.16
C ASN A 316 -4.20 23.59 -18.97
N CYS A 317 -5.04 22.82 -19.68
CA CYS A 317 -5.06 21.36 -19.57
C CYS A 317 -3.68 20.78 -19.89
N ARG A 318 -3.12 20.04 -18.92
CA ARG A 318 -1.78 19.43 -19.03
C ARG A 318 -1.76 18.14 -19.85
N THR A 319 -2.92 17.64 -20.28
CA THR A 319 -3.14 16.41 -21.05
C THR A 319 -2.72 15.11 -20.37
N THR A 320 -1.73 15.14 -19.47
CA THR A 320 -1.31 14.02 -18.62
C THR A 320 -1.11 14.55 -17.21
N ILE A 321 -1.80 13.93 -16.25
CA ILE A 321 -1.64 14.20 -14.82
C ILE A 321 -0.76 13.11 -14.24
N THR A 322 0.17 13.50 -13.37
CA THR A 322 1.04 12.57 -12.65
C THR A 322 1.08 12.90 -11.17
N THR A 323 1.38 11.90 -10.36
CA THR A 323 1.54 12.08 -8.91
C THR A 323 2.76 12.94 -8.53
N LEU A 324 3.64 13.26 -9.50
CA LEU A 324 4.82 14.11 -9.33
C LEU A 324 4.61 15.56 -9.80
N ASP A 325 3.40 15.92 -10.25
CA ASP A 325 3.14 17.24 -10.83
C ASP A 325 3.37 18.40 -9.85
N TRP A 326 3.37 18.14 -8.54
CA TRP A 326 3.73 19.12 -7.51
C TRP A 326 5.16 19.66 -7.67
N GLN A 327 6.01 18.98 -8.43
CA GLN A 327 7.38 19.40 -8.74
C GLN A 327 7.45 20.43 -9.87
N ILE A 328 6.35 20.66 -10.62
CA ILE A 328 6.34 21.57 -11.77
C ILE A 328 6.43 23.02 -11.27
N PRO A 329 7.47 23.79 -11.62
CA PRO A 329 7.68 25.16 -11.10
C PRO A 329 6.51 26.12 -11.38
N GLU A 330 5.87 25.97 -12.53
CA GLU A 330 4.68 26.76 -12.90
C GLU A 330 3.51 26.51 -11.95
N LEU A 331 3.28 25.25 -11.57
CA LEU A 331 2.20 24.87 -10.65
C LEU A 331 2.53 25.28 -9.21
N GLN A 332 3.78 25.16 -8.79
CA GLN A 332 4.23 25.70 -7.50
C GLN A 332 3.96 27.21 -7.41
N THR A 333 4.18 27.95 -8.50
CA THR A 333 3.92 29.40 -8.56
C THR A 333 2.42 29.71 -8.53
N ARG A 334 1.61 29.02 -9.35
CA ARG A 334 0.17 29.30 -9.48
C ARG A 334 -0.67 28.77 -8.32
N LEU A 335 -0.35 27.56 -7.86
CA LEU A 335 -1.18 26.75 -6.97
C LEU A 335 -0.51 26.45 -5.63
N GLY A 336 0.79 26.73 -5.45
CA GLY A 336 1.56 26.31 -4.27
C GLY A 336 1.01 26.79 -2.94
N GLN A 337 0.33 27.94 -2.88
CA GLN A 337 -0.36 28.40 -1.65
C GLN A 337 -1.52 27.49 -1.24
N TYR A 338 -2.09 26.73 -2.19
CA TYR A 338 -3.19 25.79 -2.02
C TYR A 338 -2.73 24.33 -2.00
N PHE A 339 -1.43 24.06 -1.95
CA PHE A 339 -0.91 22.72 -1.71
C PHE A 339 -1.24 22.29 -0.27
N ALA A 340 -1.50 20.99 -0.09
CA ALA A 340 -1.59 20.39 1.22
C ALA A 340 -0.27 20.62 1.99
N PRO A 341 -0.30 20.74 3.33
CA PRO A 341 0.88 21.06 4.14
C PRO A 341 2.11 20.18 3.85
N PHE A 342 1.92 18.88 3.68
CA PHE A 342 3.03 17.96 3.40
C PHE A 342 3.62 18.17 2.00
N VAL A 343 2.80 18.48 0.99
CA VAL A 343 3.28 18.79 -0.36
C VAL A 343 4.08 20.10 -0.36
N LYS A 344 3.63 21.12 0.40
CA LYS A 344 4.41 22.36 0.60
C LYS A 344 5.77 22.09 1.23
N GLN A 345 5.87 21.13 2.15
CA GLN A 345 7.13 20.74 2.75
C GLN A 345 8.04 20.05 1.73
N LEU A 346 7.51 19.11 0.95
CA LEU A 346 8.26 18.42 -0.11
C LEU A 346 8.81 19.39 -1.16
N SER A 347 8.02 20.38 -1.59
CA SER A 347 8.51 21.43 -2.52
C SER A 347 9.70 22.21 -1.95
N LYS A 348 9.74 22.44 -0.64
CA LYS A 348 10.86 23.13 0.03
C LYS A 348 12.09 22.24 0.16
N GLU A 349 11.91 20.97 0.53
CA GLU A 349 13.00 19.99 0.65
C GLU A 349 13.69 19.80 -0.70
N ALA A 350 12.93 19.64 -1.78
CA ALA A 350 13.46 19.52 -3.14
C ALA A 350 14.29 20.74 -3.58
N ALA A 351 13.89 21.95 -3.17
CA ALA A 351 14.64 23.18 -3.46
C ALA A 351 15.95 23.30 -2.65
N SER A 352 16.09 22.57 -1.54
CA SER A 352 17.28 22.63 -0.68
C SER A 352 18.37 21.62 -1.07
N ASP A 353 17.99 20.46 -1.61
CA ASP A 353 18.92 19.38 -2.00
C ASP A 353 19.82 19.75 -3.20
N GLU A 354 19.39 20.69 -4.06
CA GLU A 354 20.21 21.19 -5.18
C GLU A 354 21.47 21.96 -4.72
N SER A 355 21.57 22.33 -3.44
CA SER A 355 22.67 23.18 -2.92
C SER A 355 23.85 22.41 -2.28
N HIS A 356 23.77 21.09 -2.08
CA HIS A 356 24.74 20.35 -1.24
C HIS A 356 25.54 19.21 -1.92
N SER A 357 25.43 18.98 -3.23
CA SER A 357 26.08 17.84 -3.90
C SER A 357 27.50 18.15 -4.42
N SER A 358 28.48 18.30 -3.52
CA SER A 358 29.91 18.17 -3.89
C SER A 358 30.76 17.63 -2.75
N LEU A 359 30.98 16.30 -2.72
CA LEU A 359 32.16 15.66 -2.11
C LEU A 359 32.25 14.17 -2.51
N GLY A 360 33.44 13.76 -2.94
CA GLY A 360 33.72 12.55 -3.70
C GLY A 360 33.81 11.25 -2.89
N PHE A 361 33.54 10.14 -3.60
CA PHE A 361 33.60 8.75 -3.16
C PHE A 361 34.98 8.13 -3.50
N VAL A 362 35.50 7.27 -2.61
CA VAL A 362 36.61 6.33 -2.89
C VAL A 362 36.07 4.91 -2.71
N MET A 363 36.29 4.03 -3.69
CA MET A 363 35.89 2.62 -3.71
C MET A 363 37.09 1.69 -3.48
N SER A 364 36.83 0.49 -2.94
CA SER A 364 37.77 -0.63 -2.83
C SER A 364 37.42 -1.75 -3.81
N ASP A 365 38.42 -2.23 -4.53
CA ASP A 365 38.41 -3.14 -5.68
C ASP A 365 37.87 -4.56 -5.46
N VAL A 366 36.91 -4.95 -6.30
CA VAL A 366 36.78 -6.32 -6.85
C VAL A 366 36.22 -6.23 -8.30
N SER A 367 36.96 -5.64 -9.23
CA SER A 367 36.60 -5.62 -10.66
C SER A 367 37.82 -5.65 -11.61
N SER A 368 38.95 -6.22 -11.18
CA SER A 368 40.11 -6.31 -12.07
C SER A 368 40.05 -7.56 -12.96
N SER A 369 39.37 -7.50 -14.13
CA SER A 369 39.68 -8.34 -15.33
C SER A 369 38.80 -8.12 -16.57
N PHE A 370 37.71 -7.35 -16.52
CA PHE A 370 36.86 -7.11 -17.71
C PHE A 370 36.78 -5.60 -17.96
N SER A 371 36.98 -5.16 -19.21
CA SER A 371 36.88 -3.75 -19.60
C SER A 371 36.03 -3.66 -20.86
N ILE A 372 34.88 -3.00 -20.76
CA ILE A 372 34.00 -2.72 -21.90
C ILE A 372 34.60 -1.59 -22.74
N THR A 373 34.87 -1.84 -24.03
CA THR A 373 35.48 -0.85 -24.95
C THR A 373 34.46 -0.11 -25.85
N LEU A 374 33.20 -0.06 -25.42
CA LEU A 374 32.07 0.42 -26.22
C LEU A 374 31.96 1.95 -26.23
N VAL A 375 31.69 2.56 -27.39
CA VAL A 375 31.47 4.02 -27.55
C VAL A 375 30.17 4.28 -28.32
N GLY A 376 29.20 4.92 -27.67
CA GLY A 376 27.89 5.27 -28.23
C GLY A 376 26.76 5.10 -27.21
N VAL A 377 25.52 5.01 -27.71
CA VAL A 377 24.32 4.80 -26.88
C VAL A 377 23.97 3.32 -26.85
N VAL A 378 24.03 2.68 -25.68
CA VAL A 378 23.40 1.37 -25.45
C VAL A 378 21.96 1.60 -25.06
N TRP A 379 21.04 1.02 -25.81
CA TRP A 379 19.63 1.07 -25.49
C TRP A 379 19.24 -0.13 -24.63
N ILE A 380 18.62 0.10 -23.48
CA ILE A 380 18.03 -0.93 -22.64
C ILE A 380 16.52 -0.69 -22.56
N HIS A 381 15.73 -1.75 -22.66
CA HIS A 381 14.27 -1.68 -22.59
C HIS A 381 13.72 -2.62 -21.51
N GLY A 382 12.90 -2.08 -20.61
CA GLY A 382 12.14 -2.86 -19.62
C GLY A 382 10.83 -2.17 -19.28
N ALA A 383 9.73 -2.91 -19.25
CA ALA A 383 8.38 -2.39 -19.06
C ALA A 383 8.02 -2.13 -17.60
N SER A 384 8.41 -3.00 -16.68
CA SER A 384 7.96 -2.92 -15.28
C SER A 384 9.00 -2.33 -14.31
N VAL A 385 8.54 -1.94 -13.11
CA VAL A 385 9.40 -1.47 -12.01
C VAL A 385 10.47 -2.51 -11.63
N GLY A 386 10.08 -3.79 -11.56
CA GLY A 386 11.01 -4.88 -11.21
C GLY A 386 12.10 -5.08 -12.26
N GLU A 387 11.76 -4.97 -13.55
CA GLU A 387 12.71 -5.06 -14.66
C GLU A 387 13.70 -3.88 -14.65
N CYS A 388 13.19 -2.67 -14.40
CA CYS A 388 14.01 -1.46 -14.31
C CYS A 388 15.03 -1.55 -13.16
N LEU A 389 14.60 -2.00 -11.98
CA LEU A 389 15.52 -2.17 -10.84
C LEU A 389 16.56 -3.26 -11.10
N SER A 390 16.18 -4.35 -11.78
CA SER A 390 17.11 -5.45 -12.11
C SER A 390 18.17 -5.05 -13.14
N ALA A 391 17.91 -4.00 -13.93
CA ALA A 391 18.87 -3.46 -14.90
C ALA A 391 19.85 -2.43 -14.30
N LEU A 392 19.66 -1.95 -13.08
CA LEU A 392 20.55 -0.94 -12.46
C LEU A 392 22.04 -1.35 -12.44
N PRO A 393 22.41 -2.60 -12.06
CA PRO A 393 23.80 -3.03 -12.11
C PRO A 393 24.37 -3.02 -13.54
N LEU A 394 23.55 -3.39 -14.52
CA LEU A 394 23.91 -3.37 -15.94
C LEU A 394 24.18 -1.95 -16.43
N ILE A 395 23.31 -1.00 -16.08
CA ILE A 395 23.49 0.42 -16.43
C ILE A 395 24.79 0.95 -15.80
N LYS A 396 25.03 0.62 -14.53
CA LYS A 396 26.23 1.01 -13.79
C LYS A 396 27.49 0.50 -14.49
N GLU A 397 27.57 -0.79 -14.79
CA GLU A 397 28.73 -1.39 -15.46
C GLU A 397 29.03 -0.72 -16.81
N ILE A 398 28.01 -0.57 -17.67
CA ILE A 398 28.17 0.02 -19.00
C ILE A 398 28.65 1.48 -18.94
N THR A 399 28.25 2.23 -17.91
CA THR A 399 28.56 3.66 -17.78
C THR A 399 29.84 3.96 -16.99
N GLN A 400 30.37 3.00 -16.20
CA GLN A 400 31.52 3.22 -15.32
C GLN A 400 32.87 2.79 -15.92
N ASP A 401 32.89 1.85 -16.87
CA ASP A 401 34.10 1.22 -17.42
C ASP A 401 35.04 2.14 -18.23
N ASN A 402 34.70 3.40 -18.45
CA ASN A 402 35.50 4.35 -19.23
C ASN A 402 36.49 5.20 -18.40
N LYS A 403 36.73 4.87 -17.12
CA LYS A 403 37.52 5.75 -16.24
C LYS A 403 39.03 5.49 -16.18
N GLU A 404 39.54 4.34 -16.59
CA GLU A 404 40.98 4.02 -16.34
C GLU A 404 41.87 3.84 -17.57
N THR A 405 41.34 3.72 -18.78
CA THR A 405 42.18 3.59 -19.97
C THR A 405 41.66 4.38 -21.17
N SER A 406 42.45 5.40 -21.54
CA SER A 406 42.46 6.07 -22.84
C SER A 406 41.33 7.06 -23.14
N THR A 407 41.67 7.99 -24.04
CA THR A 407 40.98 9.18 -24.52
C THR A 407 39.65 8.92 -25.27
N THR A 408 38.83 7.99 -24.81
CA THR A 408 37.56 7.59 -25.43
C THR A 408 36.36 8.22 -24.73
N GLU A 409 35.38 8.70 -25.52
CA GLU A 409 34.12 9.24 -25.01
C GLU A 409 33.38 8.19 -24.17
N PRO A 410 32.75 8.59 -23.04
CA PRO A 410 32.03 7.65 -22.18
C PRO A 410 30.81 7.06 -22.89
N CYS A 411 30.59 5.76 -22.73
CA CYS A 411 29.38 5.08 -23.18
C CYS A 411 28.15 5.65 -22.45
N GLN A 412 27.09 5.91 -23.22
CA GLN A 412 25.80 6.36 -22.70
C GLN A 412 24.80 5.22 -22.68
N VAL A 413 23.89 5.24 -21.71
CA VAL A 413 22.76 4.31 -21.63
C VAL A 413 21.45 5.07 -21.79
N LEU A 414 20.68 4.66 -22.78
CA LEU A 414 19.28 5.06 -22.91
C LEU A 414 18.40 3.92 -22.41
N PHE A 415 17.73 4.13 -21.29
CA PHE A 415 16.72 3.21 -20.80
C PHE A 415 15.34 3.63 -21.30
N THR A 416 14.57 2.71 -21.89
CA THR A 416 13.16 2.95 -22.22
C THR A 416 12.23 2.06 -21.42
N THR A 417 11.12 2.64 -20.97
CA THR A 417 10.05 1.90 -20.29
C THR A 417 8.68 2.32 -20.81
N THR A 418 7.68 1.47 -20.66
CA THR A 418 6.28 1.79 -21.00
C THR A 418 5.48 2.26 -19.78
N THR A 419 5.99 2.03 -18.56
CA THR A 419 5.26 2.32 -17.32
C THR A 419 5.74 3.65 -16.70
N PRO A 420 4.85 4.61 -16.41
CA PRO A 420 5.20 5.87 -15.76
C PRO A 420 5.91 5.71 -14.41
N SER A 421 5.45 4.78 -13.58
CA SER A 421 6.06 4.50 -12.26
C SER A 421 7.50 3.98 -12.38
N ALA A 422 7.75 3.11 -13.36
CA ALA A 422 9.08 2.60 -13.65
C ALA A 422 10.03 3.71 -14.15
N ARG A 423 9.52 4.64 -14.97
CA ARG A 423 10.28 5.80 -15.46
C ARG A 423 10.67 6.74 -14.32
N ALA A 424 9.71 7.08 -13.45
CA ALA A 424 9.93 7.96 -12.32
C ALA A 424 11.01 7.40 -11.38
N LEU A 425 10.84 6.13 -10.97
CA LEU A 425 11.79 5.45 -10.09
C LEU A 425 13.18 5.37 -10.71
N LEU A 426 13.29 4.96 -11.98
CA LEU A 426 14.59 4.80 -12.63
C LEU A 426 15.27 6.15 -12.87
N THR A 427 14.51 7.19 -13.22
CA THR A 427 15.05 8.57 -13.34
C THR A 427 15.64 9.05 -12.01
N GLN A 428 14.96 8.81 -10.89
CA GLN A 428 15.47 9.13 -9.56
C GLN A 428 16.76 8.35 -9.25
N ARG A 429 16.77 7.04 -9.53
CA ARG A 429 17.94 6.18 -9.27
C ARG A 429 19.14 6.51 -10.14
N LEU A 430 18.92 7.08 -11.33
CA LEU A 430 19.96 7.47 -12.28
C LEU A 430 20.37 8.95 -12.17
N HIS A 431 19.77 9.76 -11.30
CA HIS A 431 20.10 11.18 -11.12
C HIS A 431 21.61 11.43 -11.02
N SER A 432 22.31 10.59 -10.25
CA SER A 432 23.76 10.73 -10.01
C SER A 432 24.63 10.18 -11.15
N ASN A 433 24.03 9.60 -12.19
CA ASN A 433 24.71 9.03 -13.35
C ASN A 433 24.42 9.88 -14.61
N PRO A 434 25.31 10.82 -14.97
CA PRO A 434 25.08 11.71 -16.11
C PRO A 434 25.10 11.00 -17.47
N ASN A 435 25.58 9.76 -17.52
CA ASN A 435 25.67 8.96 -18.74
C ASN A 435 24.45 8.03 -18.92
N ALA A 436 23.43 8.11 -18.06
CA ALA A 436 22.25 7.26 -18.16
C ALA A 436 20.95 8.08 -18.10
N HIS A 437 20.06 7.85 -19.07
CA HIS A 437 18.78 8.55 -19.16
C HIS A 437 17.63 7.56 -19.27
N CYS A 438 16.49 7.87 -18.64
CA CYS A 438 15.27 7.08 -18.77
C CYS A 438 14.18 7.87 -19.49
N ILE A 439 13.61 7.31 -20.57
CA ILE A 439 12.50 7.90 -21.32
C ILE A 439 11.40 6.86 -21.57
N PHE A 440 10.27 7.29 -22.11
CA PHE A 440 9.25 6.34 -22.56
C PHE A 440 9.68 5.64 -23.85
N ALA A 441 9.34 4.35 -23.96
CA ALA A 441 9.50 3.59 -25.19
C ALA A 441 8.64 4.20 -26.32
N PRO A 442 9.11 4.15 -27.58
CA PRO A 442 8.27 4.59 -28.70
C PRO A 442 7.06 3.67 -28.82
N LEU A 443 5.93 4.21 -29.30
CA LEU A 443 4.79 3.38 -29.70
C LEU A 443 5.25 2.36 -30.74
N ASP A 444 4.76 1.13 -30.64
CA ASP A 444 5.12 -0.01 -31.52
C ASP A 444 4.48 0.11 -32.91
N HIS A 445 4.80 1.21 -33.58
CA HIS A 445 4.35 1.60 -34.89
C HIS A 445 5.58 2.02 -35.69
N ALA A 446 5.80 1.41 -36.86
CA ALA A 446 7.06 1.51 -37.60
C ALA A 446 7.60 2.95 -37.78
N PRO A 447 6.80 3.96 -38.19
CA PRO A 447 7.26 5.36 -38.23
C PRO A 447 7.78 5.92 -36.89
N CYS A 448 7.15 5.56 -35.76
CA CYS A 448 7.55 6.01 -34.43
C CYS A 448 8.88 5.37 -34.02
N VAL A 449 9.01 4.06 -34.24
CA VAL A 449 10.24 3.30 -33.96
C VAL A 449 11.39 3.80 -34.83
N ARG A 450 11.17 4.02 -36.13
CA ARG A 450 12.20 4.57 -37.03
C ARG A 450 12.70 5.93 -36.56
N ARG A 451 11.78 6.84 -36.22
CA ARG A 451 12.15 8.17 -35.69
C ARG A 451 12.95 8.07 -34.39
N PHE A 452 12.56 7.16 -33.49
CA PHE A 452 13.30 6.89 -32.26
C PHE A 452 14.73 6.42 -32.57
N LEU A 453 14.88 5.42 -33.44
CA LEU A 453 16.18 4.86 -33.82
C LEU A 453 17.05 5.88 -34.59
N ASP A 454 16.45 6.76 -35.40
CA ASP A 454 17.17 7.83 -36.11
C ASP A 454 17.72 8.91 -35.18
N THR A 455 16.99 9.16 -34.09
CA THR A 455 17.33 10.15 -33.08
C THR A 455 18.46 9.64 -32.17
N TRP A 456 18.30 8.43 -31.63
CA TRP A 456 19.20 7.91 -30.60
C TRP A 456 20.37 7.09 -31.14
N ARG A 457 20.23 6.53 -32.35
CA ARG A 457 21.27 5.75 -33.05
C ARG A 457 21.99 4.74 -32.13
N PRO A 458 21.25 3.84 -31.47
CA PRO A 458 21.87 2.95 -30.50
C PRO A 458 22.83 1.99 -31.19
N VAL A 459 23.95 1.69 -30.51
CA VAL A 459 24.98 0.77 -31.00
C VAL A 459 24.73 -0.68 -30.58
N ALA A 460 23.89 -0.88 -29.58
CA ALA A 460 23.37 -2.16 -29.12
C ALA A 460 22.03 -1.94 -28.42
N ALA A 461 21.16 -2.95 -28.43
CA ALA A 461 19.87 -2.90 -27.77
C ALA A 461 19.63 -4.14 -26.89
N ILE A 462 19.12 -3.95 -25.68
CA ILE A 462 18.96 -4.99 -24.65
C ILE A 462 17.52 -4.96 -24.12
N TRP A 463 16.81 -6.07 -24.26
CA TRP A 463 15.48 -6.28 -23.67
C TRP A 463 15.62 -6.98 -22.33
N ILE A 464 14.91 -6.48 -21.32
CA ILE A 464 14.78 -7.12 -20.01
C ILE A 464 13.48 -7.92 -19.99
N GLU A 465 13.56 -9.19 -19.61
CA GLU A 465 12.44 -10.14 -19.58
C GLU A 465 11.79 -10.39 -20.95
N SER A 466 10.54 -9.96 -21.19
CA SER A 466 9.71 -10.47 -22.29
C SER A 466 8.86 -9.42 -23.02
N GLU A 467 9.49 -8.31 -23.37
CA GLU A 467 8.87 -7.24 -24.15
C GLU A 467 9.02 -7.49 -25.67
N LEU A 468 8.34 -8.53 -26.18
CA LEU A 468 8.39 -8.93 -27.59
C LEU A 468 7.45 -8.06 -28.47
N TRP A 469 7.85 -6.83 -28.74
CA TRP A 469 7.12 -5.87 -29.59
C TRP A 469 7.55 -5.97 -31.06
N PRO A 470 6.66 -6.38 -31.99
CA PRO A 470 7.06 -6.71 -33.36
C PRO A 470 7.73 -5.59 -34.14
N ASN A 471 7.17 -4.38 -34.18
CA ASN A 471 7.76 -3.31 -34.97
C ASN A 471 9.06 -2.81 -34.32
N LEU A 472 9.11 -2.78 -32.99
CA LEU A 472 10.28 -2.43 -32.22
C LEU A 472 11.47 -3.34 -32.54
N ILE A 473 11.24 -4.66 -32.56
CA ILE A 473 12.29 -5.65 -32.84
C ILE A 473 12.68 -5.62 -34.33
N VAL A 474 11.71 -5.68 -35.24
CA VAL A 474 11.99 -5.79 -36.69
C VAL A 474 12.66 -4.52 -37.23
N GLU A 475 12.24 -3.33 -36.82
CA GLU A 475 12.86 -2.07 -37.26
C GLU A 475 14.26 -1.85 -36.65
N THR A 476 14.51 -2.39 -35.45
CA THR A 476 15.86 -2.37 -34.85
C THR A 476 16.78 -3.35 -35.57
N GLY A 477 16.29 -4.56 -35.82
CA GLY A 477 17.02 -5.60 -36.55
C GLY A 477 17.29 -5.25 -38.02
N SER A 478 16.38 -4.52 -38.69
CA SER A 478 16.58 -4.06 -40.07
C SER A 478 17.76 -3.10 -40.22
N ARG A 479 18.10 -2.36 -39.15
CA ARG A 479 19.28 -1.50 -39.05
C ARG A 479 20.55 -2.22 -38.65
N GLN A 480 20.49 -3.55 -38.51
CA GLN A 480 21.62 -4.39 -38.07
C GLN A 480 22.16 -3.99 -36.69
N ILE A 481 21.31 -3.42 -35.83
CA ILE A 481 21.68 -3.09 -34.45
C ILE A 481 21.67 -4.41 -33.66
N PRO A 482 22.79 -4.80 -33.01
CA PRO A 482 22.84 -6.03 -32.24
C PRO A 482 21.85 -6.00 -31.07
N MET A 483 21.11 -7.08 -30.88
CA MET A 483 20.07 -7.21 -29.87
C MET A 483 20.30 -8.37 -28.91
N ALA A 484 20.01 -8.14 -27.63
CA ALA A 484 20.03 -9.17 -26.59
C ALA A 484 18.71 -9.19 -25.80
N ILE A 485 18.31 -10.36 -25.32
CA ILE A 485 17.32 -10.53 -24.24
C ILE A 485 18.07 -10.99 -22.99
N LEU A 486 17.91 -10.26 -21.89
CA LEU A 486 18.40 -10.63 -20.57
C LEU A 486 17.23 -10.90 -19.63
N ASN A 487 17.42 -11.80 -18.67
CA ASN A 487 16.35 -12.28 -17.79
C ASN A 487 15.13 -12.85 -18.52
N GLY A 488 15.30 -13.38 -19.73
CA GLY A 488 14.20 -13.82 -20.60
C GLY A 488 13.21 -14.73 -19.88
N ARG A 489 11.95 -14.30 -19.80
CA ARG A 489 10.89 -14.94 -19.00
C ARG A 489 9.62 -15.10 -19.79
N MET A 490 9.24 -16.31 -20.18
CA MET A 490 8.04 -16.51 -20.98
C MET A 490 7.00 -17.28 -20.19
N SER A 491 5.91 -16.62 -19.77
CA SER A 491 4.81 -17.33 -19.09
C SER A 491 4.25 -18.47 -19.95
N PHE A 492 3.74 -19.52 -19.32
CA PHE A 492 3.12 -20.64 -20.05
C PHE A 492 1.94 -20.18 -20.95
N ARG A 493 1.19 -19.17 -20.50
CA ARG A 493 0.09 -18.58 -21.28
C ARG A 493 0.61 -17.87 -22.54
N SER A 494 1.67 -17.08 -22.41
CA SER A 494 2.30 -16.38 -23.55
C SER A 494 2.91 -17.39 -24.52
N PHE A 495 3.63 -18.40 -23.99
CA PHE A 495 4.17 -19.49 -24.78
C PHE A 495 3.09 -20.17 -25.62
N ARG A 496 1.95 -20.59 -25.03
CA ARG A 496 0.86 -21.24 -25.78
C ARG A 496 0.28 -20.39 -26.91
N ARG A 497 0.26 -19.06 -26.77
CA ARG A 497 -0.20 -18.14 -27.83
C ARG A 497 0.80 -18.11 -28.99
N TRP A 498 2.08 -18.01 -28.67
CA TRP A 498 3.17 -18.09 -29.64
C TRP A 498 3.28 -19.48 -30.28
N ASP A 499 2.88 -20.52 -29.56
CA ASP A 499 2.98 -21.92 -29.98
C ASP A 499 1.95 -22.36 -31.03
N SER A 500 1.28 -21.43 -31.71
CA SER A 500 0.39 -21.70 -32.83
C SER A 500 1.16 -21.74 -34.15
N TRP A 501 0.59 -22.35 -35.20
CA TRP A 501 1.26 -22.43 -36.52
C TRP A 501 1.64 -21.05 -37.08
N ILE A 502 0.76 -20.05 -36.94
CA ILE A 502 1.01 -18.66 -37.35
C ILE A 502 1.92 -17.95 -36.35
N GLY A 503 1.66 -18.11 -35.05
CA GLY A 503 2.43 -17.47 -33.98
C GLY A 503 3.91 -17.88 -33.99
N ARG A 504 4.22 -19.15 -34.26
CA ARG A 504 5.60 -19.67 -34.30
C ARG A 504 6.41 -19.01 -35.42
N ARG A 505 5.80 -18.77 -36.59
CA ARG A 505 6.48 -18.10 -37.69
C ARG A 505 6.79 -16.63 -37.35
N LEU A 506 5.83 -15.93 -36.75
CA LEU A 506 5.98 -14.53 -36.35
C LEU A 506 7.03 -14.38 -35.23
N VAL A 507 6.94 -15.18 -34.17
CA VAL A 507 7.90 -15.09 -33.06
C VAL A 507 9.29 -15.51 -33.49
N ARG A 508 9.44 -16.51 -34.38
CA ARG A 508 10.75 -16.89 -34.91
C ARG A 508 11.39 -15.75 -35.69
N SER A 509 10.64 -15.09 -36.59
CA SER A 509 11.18 -13.94 -37.31
C SER A 509 11.62 -12.78 -36.40
N MET A 510 10.98 -12.62 -35.24
CA MET A 510 11.42 -11.65 -34.23
C MET A 510 12.67 -12.14 -33.48
N LEU A 511 12.66 -13.40 -33.03
CA LEU A 511 13.74 -13.98 -32.26
C LEU A 511 15.04 -14.10 -33.06
N ASP A 512 14.98 -14.34 -34.36
CA ASP A 512 16.15 -14.44 -35.24
C ASP A 512 17.01 -13.17 -35.26
N HIS A 513 16.46 -12.02 -34.84
CA HIS A 513 17.22 -10.78 -34.75
C HIS A 513 18.04 -10.64 -33.46
N PHE A 514 17.85 -11.51 -32.46
CA PHE A 514 18.62 -11.47 -31.20
C PHE A 514 19.86 -12.36 -31.30
N GLN A 515 21.03 -11.81 -30.96
CA GLN A 515 22.30 -12.57 -30.93
C GLN A 515 22.53 -13.25 -29.58
N LEU A 516 21.88 -12.74 -28.52
CA LEU A 516 22.02 -13.25 -27.16
C LEU A 516 20.64 -13.35 -26.50
N VAL A 517 20.30 -14.52 -25.95
CA VAL A 517 19.09 -14.70 -25.13
C VAL A 517 19.47 -15.45 -23.86
N LEU A 518 19.46 -14.73 -22.74
CA LEU A 518 19.77 -15.23 -21.40
C LEU A 518 18.49 -15.35 -20.60
N CYS A 519 18.10 -16.58 -20.28
CA CYS A 519 16.87 -16.92 -19.58
C CYS A 519 17.10 -17.04 -18.06
N GLN A 520 16.07 -16.69 -17.30
CA GLN A 520 16.07 -16.76 -15.83
C GLN A 520 15.76 -18.15 -15.27
N SER A 521 15.25 -19.09 -16.08
CA SER A 521 14.96 -20.47 -15.68
C SER A 521 15.16 -21.45 -16.85
N SER A 522 15.35 -22.74 -16.53
CA SER A 522 15.43 -23.81 -17.54
C SER A 522 14.13 -24.02 -18.31
N GLN A 523 12.99 -23.70 -17.70
CA GLN A 523 11.69 -23.72 -18.37
C GLN A 523 11.59 -22.62 -19.43
N ASP A 524 12.08 -21.42 -19.10
CA ASP A 524 12.12 -20.30 -20.04
C ASP A 524 13.06 -20.60 -21.20
N GLU A 525 14.26 -21.14 -20.93
CA GLU A 525 15.19 -21.62 -21.97
C GLU A 525 14.50 -22.61 -22.92
N SER A 526 13.82 -23.62 -22.37
CA SER A 526 13.09 -24.61 -23.17
C SER A 526 12.03 -23.98 -24.07
N ARG A 527 11.33 -22.95 -23.59
CA ARG A 527 10.31 -22.22 -24.36
C ARG A 527 10.92 -21.43 -25.50
N TYR A 528 12.02 -20.70 -25.27
CA TYR A 528 12.70 -19.94 -26.33
C TYR A 528 13.33 -20.86 -27.38
N LEU A 529 13.95 -21.97 -26.97
CA LEU A 529 14.48 -22.99 -27.88
C LEU A 529 13.36 -23.57 -28.77
N HIS A 530 12.22 -23.92 -28.17
CA HIS A 530 11.07 -24.46 -28.89
C HIS A 530 10.46 -23.47 -29.89
N LEU A 531 10.43 -22.18 -29.55
CA LEU A 531 9.93 -21.13 -30.46
C LEU A 531 10.93 -20.79 -31.59
N GLY A 532 12.17 -21.25 -31.51
CA GLY A 532 13.11 -21.28 -32.63
C GLY A 532 14.46 -20.59 -32.37
N HIS A 533 14.70 -20.02 -31.20
CA HIS A 533 15.98 -19.39 -30.90
C HIS A 533 17.01 -20.41 -30.38
N ALA A 534 17.81 -20.98 -31.26
CA ALA A 534 18.78 -22.03 -30.93
C ALA A 534 19.88 -21.61 -29.92
N GLY A 535 20.13 -20.30 -29.76
CA GLY A 535 21.13 -19.75 -28.85
C GLY A 535 20.62 -19.43 -27.45
N ALA A 536 19.36 -19.74 -27.10
CA ALA A 536 18.81 -19.40 -25.79
C ALA A 536 19.50 -20.23 -24.69
N LYS A 537 19.85 -19.57 -23.58
CA LYS A 537 20.58 -20.20 -22.47
C LYS A 537 20.04 -19.78 -21.12
N TYR A 538 19.77 -20.76 -20.26
CA TYR A 538 19.55 -20.49 -18.84
C TYR A 538 20.87 -20.15 -18.16
N VAL A 539 20.92 -18.99 -17.51
CA VAL A 539 22.10 -18.51 -16.76
C VAL A 539 21.78 -18.07 -15.34
N GLY A 540 20.52 -17.71 -15.06
CA GLY A 540 20.08 -17.20 -13.76
C GLY A 540 19.35 -15.86 -13.86
N ASP A 541 18.85 -15.38 -12.72
CA ASP A 541 18.08 -14.14 -12.57
C ASP A 541 19.00 -12.90 -12.52
N LEU A 542 18.64 -11.79 -13.18
CA LEU A 542 19.43 -10.55 -13.12
C LEU A 542 19.56 -9.97 -11.70
N LYS A 543 18.66 -10.31 -10.77
CA LYS A 543 18.80 -9.95 -9.34
C LYS A 543 20.12 -10.42 -8.73
N PHE A 544 20.75 -11.44 -9.31
CA PHE A 544 22.09 -11.88 -8.91
C PHE A 544 23.16 -10.81 -9.15
N LEU A 545 22.99 -9.90 -10.12
CA LEU A 545 23.94 -8.83 -10.39
C LEU A 545 23.91 -7.68 -9.38
N ALA A 546 22.90 -7.61 -8.50
CA ALA A 546 22.87 -6.57 -7.48
C ALA A 546 24.14 -6.62 -6.60
N GLU A 547 24.64 -5.47 -6.20
CA GLU A 547 25.82 -5.35 -5.34
C GLU A 547 25.42 -5.26 -3.86
N LYS A 548 26.42 -5.37 -2.96
CA LYS A 548 26.21 -5.02 -1.56
C LYS A 548 25.95 -3.52 -1.45
N HIS A 549 25.00 -3.15 -0.58
CA HIS A 549 24.82 -1.76 -0.19
C HIS A 549 26.07 -1.25 0.54
N ALA A 550 26.42 0.02 0.32
CA ALA A 550 27.48 0.68 1.06
C ALA A 550 27.12 0.67 2.56
N ILE A 551 28.07 0.25 3.39
CA ILE A 551 27.92 0.19 4.84
C ILE A 551 28.81 1.28 5.45
N ASP A 552 28.28 2.01 6.42
CA ASP A 552 29.11 2.88 7.25
C ASP A 552 30.11 2.04 8.06
N ALA A 553 31.40 2.23 7.79
CA ALA A 553 32.46 1.44 8.41
C ALA A 553 32.48 1.60 9.95
N THR A 554 32.16 2.79 10.45
CA THR A 554 32.11 3.07 11.90
C THR A 554 31.01 2.25 12.57
N SER A 555 29.80 2.28 12.02
CA SER A 555 28.66 1.51 12.52
C SER A 555 28.91 0.00 12.47
N LEU A 556 29.64 -0.49 11.46
CA LEU A 556 30.02 -1.90 11.38
C LEU A 556 31.01 -2.31 12.47
N ILE A 557 32.00 -1.47 12.76
CA ILE A 557 32.98 -1.72 13.83
C ILE A 557 32.26 -1.75 15.18
N GLU A 558 31.46 -0.72 15.48
CA GLU A 558 30.71 -0.63 16.74
C GLU A 558 29.76 -1.83 16.94
N LEU A 559 29.03 -2.22 15.88
CA LEU A 559 28.14 -3.37 15.96
C LEU A 559 28.93 -4.66 16.18
N LYS A 560 30.03 -4.89 15.45
CA LYS A 560 30.90 -6.06 15.62
C LYS A 560 31.44 -6.17 17.05
N GLU A 561 31.95 -5.07 17.61
CA GLU A 561 32.46 -5.03 18.98
C GLU A 561 31.35 -5.35 20.00
N SER A 562 30.14 -4.83 19.81
CA SER A 562 29.01 -5.08 20.72
C SER A 562 28.53 -6.53 20.74
N VAL A 563 28.77 -7.29 19.67
CA VAL A 563 28.29 -8.67 19.50
C VAL A 563 29.39 -9.73 19.44
N GLU A 564 30.67 -9.36 19.61
CA GLU A 564 31.83 -10.23 19.38
C GLU A 564 31.73 -11.59 20.09
N SER A 565 31.21 -11.59 21.32
CA SER A 565 31.12 -12.80 22.16
C SER A 565 29.76 -13.51 22.09
N ARG A 566 28.91 -13.14 21.12
CA ARG A 566 27.51 -13.56 21.00
C ARG A 566 27.27 -14.37 19.73
N ALA A 567 26.32 -15.29 19.80
CA ALA A 567 25.79 -15.93 18.60
C ALA A 567 24.64 -15.08 18.08
N VAL A 568 24.81 -14.41 16.94
CA VAL A 568 23.78 -13.53 16.36
C VAL A 568 23.04 -14.28 15.26
N TRP A 569 21.72 -14.22 15.27
CA TRP A 569 20.90 -14.56 14.11
C TRP A 569 19.95 -13.42 13.79
N VAL A 570 19.66 -13.24 12.51
CA VAL A 570 18.82 -12.13 12.02
C VAL A 570 17.49 -12.69 11.56
N ALA A 571 16.37 -12.11 12.00
CA ALA A 571 15.08 -12.29 11.34
C ALA A 571 14.78 -11.01 10.55
N GLY A 572 15.01 -11.07 9.24
CA GLY A 572 15.02 -9.91 8.34
C GLY A 572 13.71 -9.75 7.58
N SER A 573 13.17 -8.54 7.56
CA SER A 573 11.93 -8.19 6.84
C SER A 573 10.71 -9.01 7.28
N THR A 574 10.52 -9.19 8.58
CA THR A 574 9.40 -9.96 9.14
C THR A 574 8.06 -9.26 8.95
N HIS A 575 7.01 -10.06 8.83
CA HIS A 575 5.61 -9.64 8.74
C HIS A 575 4.77 -10.16 9.90
N GLU A 576 3.59 -9.57 10.07
CA GLU A 576 2.63 -9.99 11.08
C GLU A 576 2.34 -11.50 10.99
N GLY A 577 2.33 -12.16 12.15
CA GLY A 577 2.25 -13.61 12.27
C GLY A 577 3.60 -14.34 12.23
N GLU A 578 4.67 -13.73 11.68
CA GLU A 578 6.01 -14.34 11.70
C GLU A 578 6.79 -13.99 12.97
N GLU A 579 6.59 -12.79 13.52
CA GLU A 579 7.34 -12.36 14.72
C GLU A 579 7.07 -13.27 15.92
N GLU A 580 5.84 -13.76 16.09
CA GLU A 580 5.48 -14.71 17.14
C GLU A 580 6.30 -16.01 17.03
N VAL A 581 6.37 -16.60 15.83
CA VAL A 581 7.16 -17.82 15.58
C VAL A 581 8.65 -17.59 15.80
N VAL A 582 9.17 -16.43 15.37
CA VAL A 582 10.57 -16.04 15.53
C VAL A 582 10.93 -15.85 17.00
N LEU A 583 10.09 -15.18 17.78
CA LEU A 583 10.30 -14.94 19.21
C LEU A 583 10.20 -16.23 20.03
N GLN A 584 9.18 -17.06 19.78
CA GLN A 584 9.04 -18.40 20.36
C GLN A 584 10.27 -19.27 20.08
N THR A 585 10.77 -19.22 18.83
CA THR A 585 11.99 -19.93 18.45
C THR A 585 13.22 -19.41 19.20
N HIS A 586 13.40 -18.09 19.27
CA HIS A 586 14.54 -17.48 19.96
C HIS A 586 14.59 -17.89 21.43
N GLU A 587 13.45 -17.79 22.10
CA GLU A 587 13.29 -18.15 23.50
C GLU A 587 13.63 -19.61 23.78
N ALA A 588 13.11 -20.53 22.97
CA ALA A 588 13.40 -21.96 23.10
C ALA A 588 14.90 -22.26 22.97
N LEU A 589 15.60 -21.56 22.07
CA LEU A 589 17.03 -21.77 21.82
C LEU A 589 17.95 -21.05 22.80
N LYS A 590 17.49 -19.94 23.40
CA LYS A 590 18.25 -19.18 24.42
C LYS A 590 18.64 -20.06 25.62
N ALA A 591 17.80 -21.04 25.97
CA ALA A 591 18.10 -22.01 27.03
C ALA A 591 19.36 -22.86 26.74
N GLN A 592 19.62 -23.12 25.45
CA GLN A 592 20.75 -23.94 24.97
C GLN A 592 21.96 -23.06 24.60
N HIS A 593 21.71 -21.85 24.10
CA HIS A 593 22.71 -20.87 23.66
C HIS A 593 22.69 -19.63 24.56
N ARG A 594 23.42 -19.65 25.68
CA ARG A 594 23.38 -18.59 26.72
C ARG A 594 23.74 -17.17 26.26
N ARG A 595 24.37 -17.00 25.10
CA ARG A 595 24.73 -15.69 24.52
C ARG A 595 24.10 -15.47 23.14
N LEU A 596 22.94 -16.08 22.89
CA LEU A 596 22.17 -15.86 21.67
C LEU A 596 21.65 -14.41 21.62
N LEU A 597 21.67 -13.80 20.45
CA LEU A 597 21.05 -12.51 20.15
C LEU A 597 20.16 -12.67 18.93
N LEU A 598 18.88 -12.33 19.06
CA LEU A 598 18.01 -12.11 17.91
C LEU A 598 18.13 -10.65 17.47
N VAL A 599 18.52 -10.43 16.22
CA VAL A 599 18.32 -9.13 15.55
C VAL A 599 17.05 -9.22 14.74
N LEU A 600 16.00 -8.50 15.15
CA LEU A 600 14.68 -8.53 14.53
C LEU A 600 14.51 -7.27 13.68
N ILE A 601 14.32 -7.45 12.38
CA ILE A 601 14.13 -6.34 11.44
C ILE A 601 12.71 -6.47 10.85
N PRO A 602 11.71 -5.78 11.39
CA PRO A 602 10.38 -5.78 10.79
C PRO A 602 10.43 -5.20 9.39
N ARG A 603 9.60 -5.73 8.48
CA ARG A 603 9.46 -5.14 7.13
C ARG A 603 9.00 -3.69 7.20
N HIS A 604 8.18 -3.39 8.20
CA HIS A 604 7.55 -2.10 8.43
C HIS A 604 7.98 -1.56 9.80
N PRO A 605 8.90 -0.56 9.87
CA PRO A 605 9.42 -0.05 11.14
C PRO A 605 8.36 0.51 12.09
N HIS A 606 7.22 1.00 11.59
CA HIS A 606 6.12 1.49 12.44
C HIS A 606 5.52 0.39 13.33
N ARG A 607 5.75 -0.90 13.04
CA ARG A 607 5.28 -2.04 13.85
C ARG A 607 6.12 -2.31 15.10
N VAL A 608 7.15 -1.52 15.39
CA VAL A 608 7.99 -1.74 16.57
C VAL A 608 7.18 -1.69 17.86
N GLU A 609 6.21 -0.78 17.98
CA GLU A 609 5.35 -0.70 19.17
C GLU A 609 4.50 -1.96 19.37
N SER A 610 3.91 -2.51 18.31
CA SER A 610 3.12 -3.75 18.40
C SER A 610 3.99 -4.97 18.68
N ILE A 611 5.22 -5.02 18.15
CA ILE A 611 6.20 -6.06 18.47
C ILE A 611 6.66 -5.97 19.92
N LEU A 612 6.88 -4.75 20.45
CA LEU A 612 7.21 -4.55 21.86
C LEU A 612 6.08 -5.02 22.77
N ALA A 613 4.82 -4.70 22.43
CA ALA A 613 3.64 -5.17 23.15
C ALA A 613 3.50 -6.71 23.11
N LEU A 614 3.79 -7.33 21.96
CA LEU A 614 3.84 -8.78 21.80
C LEU A 614 4.88 -9.40 22.75
N ILE A 615 6.11 -8.88 22.75
CA ILE A 615 7.18 -9.38 23.61
C ILE A 615 6.83 -9.19 25.09
N SER A 616 6.31 -8.03 25.50
CA SER A 616 5.95 -7.80 26.90
C SER A 616 4.85 -8.73 27.41
N THR A 617 3.93 -9.13 26.52
CA THR A 617 2.77 -9.95 26.88
C THR A 617 3.10 -11.44 26.85
N GLN A 618 3.80 -11.91 25.81
CA GLN A 618 4.01 -13.34 25.57
C GLN A 618 5.41 -13.83 25.95
N HIS A 619 6.40 -12.94 25.99
CA HIS A 619 7.81 -13.27 26.27
C HIS A 619 8.45 -12.30 27.29
N PRO A 620 7.83 -12.05 28.47
CA PRO A 620 8.27 -11.02 29.43
C PRO A 620 9.70 -11.18 29.98
N GLN A 621 10.29 -12.37 29.82
CA GLN A 621 11.66 -12.72 30.21
C GLN A 621 12.73 -12.28 29.20
N LEU A 622 12.34 -11.87 27.99
CA LEU A 622 13.27 -11.39 26.96
C LEU A 622 13.55 -9.90 27.17
N LYS A 623 14.83 -9.54 27.28
CA LYS A 623 15.28 -8.16 27.33
C LYS A 623 15.38 -7.60 25.91
N VAL A 624 14.75 -6.46 25.65
CA VAL A 624 14.66 -5.86 24.31
C VAL A 624 15.32 -4.49 24.29
N THR A 625 16.12 -4.23 23.26
CA THR A 625 16.59 -2.88 22.88
C THR A 625 16.33 -2.65 21.40
N TRP A 626 16.43 -1.40 20.93
CA TRP A 626 16.20 -1.08 19.52
C TRP A 626 17.11 0.03 18.99
N ARG A 627 17.31 0.04 17.67
CA ARG A 627 18.36 0.79 16.96
C ARG A 627 18.25 2.30 17.16
N SER A 628 17.06 2.89 17.00
CA SER A 628 16.88 4.35 17.16
C SER A 628 17.20 4.87 18.56
N GLN A 629 17.06 4.03 19.60
CA GLN A 629 17.33 4.43 20.98
C GLN A 629 18.73 4.03 21.46
N HIS A 630 19.27 2.89 21.00
CA HIS A 630 20.47 2.30 21.62
C HIS A 630 21.72 2.27 20.73
N ARG A 631 21.64 2.69 19.46
CA ARG A 631 22.70 2.53 18.43
C ARG A 631 23.15 1.07 18.30
N VAL A 632 23.78 0.45 19.28
CA VAL A 632 24.15 -0.98 19.33
C VAL A 632 23.33 -1.75 20.37
N PRO A 633 23.19 -3.08 20.27
CA PRO A 633 22.54 -3.89 21.31
C PRO A 633 23.26 -3.76 22.65
N ALA A 634 22.51 -3.65 23.75
CA ALA A 634 23.11 -3.70 25.08
C ALA A 634 23.63 -5.11 25.40
N ALA A 635 24.63 -5.20 26.30
CA ALA A 635 25.33 -6.44 26.60
C ALA A 635 24.41 -7.57 27.11
N ASP A 636 23.30 -7.22 27.77
CA ASP A 636 22.31 -8.14 28.32
C ASP A 636 20.99 -8.19 27.52
N SER A 637 20.90 -7.51 26.37
CA SER A 637 19.73 -7.58 25.49
C SER A 637 19.62 -8.94 24.82
N ASP A 638 18.44 -9.54 24.78
CA ASP A 638 18.17 -10.79 24.08
C ASP A 638 17.66 -10.57 22.65
N VAL A 639 16.86 -9.52 22.47
CA VAL A 639 16.30 -9.09 21.19
C VAL A 639 16.75 -7.66 20.90
N PHE A 640 17.26 -7.42 19.70
CA PHE A 640 17.61 -6.10 19.20
C PHE A 640 16.77 -5.79 17.96
N ILE A 641 15.84 -4.83 18.08
CA ILE A 641 14.94 -4.46 16.99
C ILE A 641 15.58 -3.35 16.14
N VAL A 642 15.60 -3.53 14.82
CA VAL A 642 16.10 -2.52 13.88
C VAL A 642 14.90 -1.79 13.28
N ASP A 643 14.65 -0.58 13.77
CA ASP A 643 13.52 0.29 13.42
C ASP A 643 13.89 1.40 12.42
N SER A 644 15.02 1.24 11.74
CA SER A 644 15.56 2.17 10.77
C SER A 644 15.67 1.55 9.37
N MET A 645 15.51 2.38 8.34
CA MET A 645 15.55 1.95 6.95
C MET A 645 16.99 1.91 6.41
N GLY A 646 17.29 0.92 5.57
CA GLY A 646 18.56 0.85 4.83
C GLY A 646 19.74 0.23 5.58
N GLU A 647 19.54 -0.27 6.81
CA GLU A 647 20.59 -0.85 7.65
C GLU A 647 20.59 -2.39 7.69
N THR A 648 19.83 -3.06 6.81
CA THR A 648 19.74 -4.54 6.77
C THR A 648 21.09 -5.20 6.47
N GLN A 649 21.84 -4.65 5.51
CA GLN A 649 23.15 -5.16 5.10
C GLN A 649 24.13 -5.17 6.28
N LEU A 650 24.14 -4.13 7.11
CA LEU A 650 24.96 -4.02 8.32
C LEU A 650 24.71 -5.19 9.28
N CYS A 651 23.45 -5.56 9.48
CA CYS A 651 23.07 -6.64 10.39
C CYS A 651 23.48 -8.03 9.86
N TYR A 652 23.42 -8.24 8.55
CA TYR A 652 23.85 -9.49 7.93
C TYR A 652 25.37 -9.74 8.03
N GLU A 653 26.20 -8.70 8.10
CA GLU A 653 27.66 -8.83 8.26
C GLU A 653 28.09 -9.41 9.62
N VAL A 654 27.21 -9.40 10.63
CA VAL A 654 27.48 -9.96 11.97
C VAL A 654 26.67 -11.23 12.27
N ALA A 655 25.77 -11.62 11.36
CA ALA A 655 24.86 -12.74 11.56
C ALA A 655 25.51 -14.09 11.25
N ARG A 656 25.26 -15.10 12.07
CA ARG A 656 25.60 -16.50 11.77
C ARG A 656 24.65 -17.17 10.79
N VAL A 657 23.40 -16.74 10.81
CA VAL A 657 22.30 -17.26 9.98
C VAL A 657 21.18 -16.23 9.97
N ALA A 658 20.48 -16.11 8.85
CA ALA A 658 19.37 -15.18 8.66
C ALA A 658 18.09 -15.94 8.30
N PHE A 659 17.00 -15.68 9.00
CA PHE A 659 15.66 -16.01 8.52
C PHE A 659 15.10 -14.82 7.74
N ILE A 660 14.57 -15.06 6.55
CA ILE A 660 14.01 -14.00 5.69
C ILE A 660 12.49 -14.09 5.70
N GLY A 661 11.84 -13.04 6.22
CA GLY A 661 10.41 -12.94 6.39
C GLY A 661 9.61 -12.76 5.10
N GLY A 662 8.31 -12.58 5.26
CA GLY A 662 7.31 -12.67 4.19
C GLY A 662 7.22 -14.07 3.58
N SER A 663 7.79 -15.08 4.25
CA SER A 663 8.04 -16.41 3.70
C SER A 663 7.33 -17.52 4.48
N LEU A 664 7.05 -17.33 5.77
CA LEU A 664 6.15 -18.19 6.56
C LEU A 664 4.69 -17.79 6.42
N VAL A 665 4.43 -16.57 5.97
CA VAL A 665 3.11 -16.04 5.59
C VAL A 665 3.04 -15.86 4.06
N PRO A 666 1.84 -15.83 3.43
CA PRO A 666 1.69 -15.83 1.97
C PRO A 666 1.98 -14.46 1.31
N VAL A 667 3.07 -13.79 1.71
CA VAL A 667 3.52 -12.49 1.18
C VAL A 667 4.44 -12.65 -0.04
N GLY A 668 5.19 -13.76 -0.13
CA GLY A 668 5.98 -14.12 -1.31
C GLY A 668 7.49 -14.05 -1.17
N GLY A 669 7.97 -13.81 0.05
CA GLY A 669 9.38 -13.78 0.42
C GLY A 669 10.07 -12.47 0.09
N HIS A 670 11.12 -12.16 0.85
CA HIS A 670 11.98 -11.00 0.62
C HIS A 670 13.38 -11.40 0.12
N ASN A 671 14.26 -10.40 -0.01
CA ASN A 671 15.55 -10.52 -0.66
C ASN A 671 16.52 -11.44 0.10
N ILE A 672 16.67 -12.68 -0.37
CA ILE A 672 17.64 -13.64 0.18
C ILE A 672 19.08 -13.40 -0.29
N LEU A 673 19.32 -12.52 -1.26
CA LEU A 673 20.67 -12.33 -1.83
C LEU A 673 21.56 -11.43 -0.96
N GLU A 674 20.99 -10.48 -0.24
CA GLU A 674 21.71 -9.63 0.72
C GLU A 674 22.48 -10.45 1.77
N PRO A 675 21.84 -11.32 2.57
CA PRO A 675 22.55 -12.15 3.55
C PRO A 675 23.54 -13.12 2.90
N LEU A 676 23.20 -13.73 1.76
CA LEU A 676 24.11 -14.65 1.07
C LEU A 676 25.39 -13.96 0.60
N ARG A 677 25.31 -12.69 0.16
CA ARG A 677 26.50 -11.90 -0.19
C ARG A 677 27.35 -11.58 1.04
N SER A 678 26.75 -11.46 2.21
CA SER A 678 27.47 -11.35 3.48
C SER A 678 28.07 -12.68 3.97
N GLY A 679 27.89 -13.77 3.21
CA GLY A 679 28.31 -15.11 3.64
C GLY A 679 27.41 -15.69 4.74
N CYS A 680 26.22 -15.13 4.94
CA CYS A 680 25.25 -15.55 5.94
C CYS A 680 24.27 -16.57 5.29
N PRO A 681 24.21 -17.82 5.80
CA PRO A 681 23.19 -18.78 5.38
C PRO A 681 21.77 -18.26 5.63
N VAL A 682 20.84 -18.67 4.78
CA VAL A 682 19.46 -18.21 4.77
C VAL A 682 18.50 -19.34 5.08
N LEU A 683 17.60 -19.09 6.02
CA LEU A 683 16.39 -19.84 6.27
C LEU A 683 15.21 -19.07 5.67
N HIS A 684 14.28 -19.77 5.02
CA HIS A 684 13.06 -19.14 4.50
C HIS A 684 11.88 -20.11 4.60
N GLY A 685 10.67 -19.57 4.73
CA GLY A 685 9.43 -20.34 4.69
C GLY A 685 9.01 -20.76 3.28
N PRO A 686 7.87 -21.47 3.13
CA PRO A 686 7.42 -22.02 1.85
C PRO A 686 6.92 -20.96 0.85
N HIS A 687 6.58 -19.76 1.29
CA HIS A 687 5.98 -18.73 0.45
C HIS A 687 7.03 -17.84 -0.22
N MET A 688 7.76 -18.36 -1.21
CA MET A 688 8.83 -17.65 -1.93
C MET A 688 8.48 -17.26 -3.37
N PHE A 689 7.20 -17.02 -3.68
CA PHE A 689 6.76 -16.86 -5.08
C PHE A 689 7.46 -15.69 -5.83
N ASN A 690 7.91 -14.63 -5.13
CA ASN A 690 8.66 -13.51 -5.71
C ASN A 690 10.15 -13.84 -5.99
N PHE A 691 10.67 -14.89 -5.35
CA PHE A 691 12.07 -15.31 -5.39
C PHE A 691 12.25 -16.77 -5.84
N THR A 692 11.21 -17.38 -6.42
CA THR A 692 11.24 -18.78 -6.89
C THR A 692 12.43 -19.08 -7.80
N SER A 693 12.69 -18.22 -8.80
CA SER A 693 13.82 -18.35 -9.73
C SER A 693 15.16 -18.32 -9.00
N VAL A 694 15.30 -17.41 -8.03
CA VAL A 694 16.50 -17.21 -7.24
C VAL A 694 16.77 -18.44 -6.37
N VAL A 695 15.77 -18.92 -5.61
CA VAL A 695 15.88 -20.11 -4.76
C VAL A 695 16.23 -21.36 -5.59
N GLN A 696 15.56 -21.55 -6.74
CA GLN A 696 15.83 -22.69 -7.63
C GLN A 696 17.24 -22.66 -8.25
N SER A 697 17.76 -21.46 -8.55
CA SER A 697 19.11 -21.28 -9.10
C SER A 697 20.19 -21.57 -8.06
N LEU A 698 19.92 -21.25 -6.79
CA LEU A 698 20.80 -21.45 -5.66
C LEU A 698 20.59 -22.84 -5.06
N ALA A 699 20.95 -23.90 -5.80
CA ALA A 699 21.04 -25.25 -5.23
C ALA A 699 22.22 -25.32 -4.25
N SER A 700 22.01 -24.84 -3.01
CA SER A 700 23.06 -24.63 -2.01
C SER A 700 22.60 -25.09 -0.63
N PRO A 701 23.46 -25.76 0.16
CA PRO A 701 23.16 -26.07 1.56
C PRO A 701 23.02 -24.82 2.45
N GLN A 702 23.39 -23.64 1.93
CA GLN A 702 23.25 -22.36 2.63
C GLN A 702 21.85 -21.73 2.48
N VAL A 703 20.95 -22.29 1.66
CA VAL A 703 19.57 -21.80 1.51
C VAL A 703 18.62 -22.93 1.89
N VAL A 704 17.93 -22.80 3.02
CA VAL A 704 17.16 -23.88 3.63
C VAL A 704 15.70 -23.48 3.81
N LEU A 705 14.81 -24.32 3.27
CA LEU A 705 13.38 -24.24 3.48
C LEU A 705 13.03 -24.70 4.90
N VAL A 706 12.26 -23.89 5.63
CA VAL A 706 11.74 -24.18 6.96
C VAL A 706 10.22 -23.98 7.03
N THR A 707 9.62 -24.51 8.07
CA THR A 707 8.24 -24.25 8.52
C THR A 707 8.30 -23.64 9.92
N ALA A 708 7.19 -23.11 10.42
CA ALA A 708 7.12 -22.62 11.80
C ALA A 708 7.58 -23.67 12.82
N SER A 709 7.23 -24.95 12.59
CA SER A 709 7.61 -26.07 13.46
C SER A 709 9.06 -26.55 13.32
N THR A 710 9.72 -26.27 12.21
CA THR A 710 11.09 -26.76 11.94
C THR A 710 12.16 -25.67 12.04
N LEU A 711 11.75 -24.41 12.18
CA LEU A 711 12.64 -23.25 12.28
C LEU A 711 13.62 -23.41 13.46
N ALA A 712 13.14 -23.74 14.66
CA ALA A 712 13.98 -23.88 15.85
C ALA A 712 15.06 -24.96 15.70
N THR A 713 14.68 -26.16 15.28
CA THR A 713 15.63 -27.29 15.09
C THR A 713 16.67 -26.97 14.02
N THR A 714 16.25 -26.34 12.92
CA THR A 714 17.16 -25.99 11.81
C THR A 714 18.12 -24.88 12.23
N LEU A 715 17.61 -23.85 12.90
CA LEU A 715 18.39 -22.75 13.44
C LEU A 715 19.44 -23.25 14.46
N ASP A 716 19.05 -24.15 15.37
CA ASP A 716 19.98 -24.77 16.33
C ASP A 716 21.15 -25.48 15.63
N ALA A 717 20.87 -26.23 14.56
CA ALA A 717 21.91 -26.90 13.78
C ALA A 717 22.94 -25.92 13.19
N PHE A 718 22.49 -24.75 12.69
CA PHE A 718 23.39 -23.70 12.22
C PHE A 718 24.17 -23.01 13.35
N LEU A 719 23.53 -22.78 14.51
CA LEU A 719 24.16 -22.14 15.66
C LEU A 719 25.22 -23.03 16.33
N SER A 720 24.97 -24.34 16.34
CA SER A 720 25.83 -25.37 16.96
C SER A 720 26.99 -25.82 16.04
N ALA A 721 26.95 -25.51 14.75
CA ALA A 721 28.02 -25.83 13.82
C ALA A 721 29.30 -25.02 14.11
N PRO A 722 30.50 -25.62 14.06
CA PRO A 722 31.75 -24.90 14.29
C PRO A 722 31.95 -23.80 13.25
N GLN A 723 32.30 -22.60 13.72
CA GLN A 723 32.39 -21.34 12.95
C GLN A 723 33.32 -21.42 11.72
N ARG A 724 34.27 -22.37 11.69
CA ARG A 724 35.16 -22.65 10.54
C ARG A 724 34.48 -23.35 9.33
N THR A 725 33.27 -23.88 9.50
CA THR A 725 32.50 -24.54 8.41
C THR A 725 31.63 -23.54 7.63
N LEU A 726 31.49 -22.32 8.16
CA LEU A 726 30.70 -21.22 7.61
C LEU A 726 31.64 -20.08 7.15
N VAL A 727 32.70 -20.42 6.40
CA VAL A 727 33.60 -19.39 5.86
C VAL A 727 32.77 -18.43 5.00
N ALA A 728 32.86 -17.16 5.35
CA ALA A 728 32.18 -15.99 4.77
C ALA A 728 32.60 -15.75 3.31
N VAL A 729 32.15 -16.62 2.42
CA VAL A 729 32.21 -16.43 0.97
C VAL A 729 30.79 -16.62 0.47
N ALA A 730 30.35 -15.69 -0.39
CA ALA A 730 29.13 -15.90 -1.15
C ALA A 730 29.12 -17.32 -1.74
N PRO A 731 27.96 -18.00 -1.83
CA PRO A 731 27.92 -19.34 -2.37
C PRO A 731 28.70 -19.40 -3.70
N PRO A 732 29.62 -20.37 -3.93
CA PRO A 732 30.38 -20.44 -5.18
C PRO A 732 29.48 -20.44 -6.43
N THR A 733 28.24 -20.91 -6.26
CA THR A 733 27.17 -20.85 -7.26
C THR A 733 26.74 -19.41 -7.61
N LEU A 734 26.64 -18.50 -6.63
CA LEU A 734 26.28 -17.09 -6.82
C LEU A 734 27.34 -16.36 -7.66
N GLU A 735 28.61 -16.42 -7.24
CA GLU A 735 29.72 -15.78 -7.96
C GLU A 735 29.88 -16.35 -9.38
N ARG A 736 29.69 -17.67 -9.54
CA ARG A 736 29.72 -18.33 -10.85
C ARG A 736 28.60 -17.83 -11.76
N ILE A 737 27.38 -17.68 -11.24
CA ILE A 737 26.23 -17.15 -12.01
C ILE A 737 26.51 -15.71 -12.43
N GLN A 738 26.94 -14.85 -11.49
CA GLN A 738 27.30 -13.46 -11.81
C GLN A 738 28.37 -13.39 -12.90
N ARG A 739 29.44 -14.18 -12.76
CA ARG A 739 30.54 -14.24 -13.74
C ARG A 739 30.06 -14.70 -15.12
N ASP A 740 29.20 -15.72 -15.19
CA ASP A 740 28.69 -16.23 -16.47
C ASP A 740 27.78 -15.20 -17.16
N ILE A 741 26.92 -14.51 -16.40
CA ILE A 741 26.10 -13.41 -16.92
C ILE A 741 27.00 -12.29 -17.48
N TRP A 742 27.94 -11.78 -16.69
CA TRP A 742 28.85 -10.71 -17.11
C TRP A 742 29.69 -11.11 -18.32
N THR A 743 30.30 -12.30 -18.31
CA THR A 743 31.12 -12.79 -19.43
C THR A 743 30.36 -12.77 -20.76
N ARG A 744 29.06 -13.12 -20.74
CA ARG A 744 28.21 -13.14 -21.94
C ARG A 744 27.77 -11.75 -22.36
N VAL A 745 27.42 -10.89 -21.40
CA VAL A 745 27.06 -9.50 -21.65
C VAL A 745 28.24 -8.73 -22.23
N HIS A 746 29.44 -8.80 -21.63
CA HIS A 746 30.64 -8.15 -22.16
C HIS A 746 30.96 -8.63 -23.58
N ARG A 747 30.94 -9.95 -23.82
CA ARG A 747 31.17 -10.49 -25.17
C ARG A 747 30.17 -9.96 -26.20
N PHE A 748 28.90 -9.84 -25.83
CA PHE A 748 27.88 -9.26 -26.70
C PHE A 748 28.17 -7.79 -27.01
N LEU A 749 28.50 -6.99 -25.99
CA LEU A 749 28.83 -5.58 -26.15
C LEU A 749 30.10 -5.39 -26.99
N ASP A 750 31.17 -6.15 -26.74
CA ASP A 750 32.41 -6.07 -27.51
C ASP A 750 32.18 -6.43 -29.00
N THR A 751 31.34 -7.43 -29.26
CA THR A 751 30.98 -7.81 -30.63
C THR A 751 30.18 -6.70 -31.32
N ALA A 752 29.29 -6.03 -30.59
CA ALA A 752 28.53 -4.89 -31.12
C ALA A 752 29.44 -3.70 -31.50
N GLN A 753 30.49 -3.45 -30.72
CA GLN A 753 31.48 -2.41 -31.03
C GLN A 753 32.30 -2.74 -32.28
N ALA A 754 32.68 -4.01 -32.49
CA ALA A 754 33.41 -4.43 -33.68
C ALA A 754 32.58 -4.25 -34.96
N TYR A 755 31.29 -4.57 -34.91
CA TYR A 755 30.37 -4.42 -36.04
C TYR A 755 30.25 -2.96 -36.52
N LYS A 756 30.32 -1.99 -35.60
CA LYS A 756 30.33 -0.55 -35.91
C LYS A 756 31.61 -0.07 -36.60
N LYS A 757 32.74 -0.77 -36.44
CA LYS A 757 34.00 -0.40 -37.12
C LYS A 757 34.07 -0.89 -38.57
N GLU A 758 33.26 -1.89 -38.93
CA GLU A 758 33.23 -2.49 -40.26
C GLU A 758 32.14 -1.89 -41.18
N VAL A 759 31.13 -1.23 -40.60
CA VAL A 759 30.05 -0.48 -41.29
C VAL A 759 30.37 1.00 -41.31
#